data_AF-A0A353D2N6-F1
#
_entry.id   AF-A0A353D2N6-F1
#
_cell.length_a   1.000
_cell.length_b   1.000
_cell.length_c   1.000
_cell.angle_alpha   90.00
_cell.angle_beta   90.00
_cell.angle_gamma   90.00
#
_symmetry.space_group_name_H-M   'P 1'
#
loop_
_entity.id
_entity.type
_entity.pdbx_description
1 polymer ?
#
loop_
_entity_poly.entity_id
_entity_poly.type
_entity_poly.pdbx_seq_one_letter_code
_entity_poly.pdbx_strand_id
1 'polypeptide(L)'
;RIDDLDEKIGALETLLLDKQAYNSMVCGDGACLGCGEKTAIHLFTGTVTSLMQPRVKQQIARLDKLIEDLQQHIRLKLAEGVDLSDISAITAATGDEEGDLTLSSLSDRVDPGHEHTLVDREWLKRLTGILDGLRDLRWRYQEGPTRNGRAEMGITNATGCTSVWGSTYPYNPYPFPWTSHLFQDSPSLAMGIFEGHMVKMAEGFKNIRLAELELAGKYEPTEHDEWMQQFNWKDFNDEEWRLCPPVVSIGGDGAMYDIGFQNLSRAMASGMPIKVLVLDTQVYSNTGGQACTSGFISQVADMSPYGKAMKGKEEIRKEMSLIGIAHRTTFVLQSAVNNITHLIEGYIDGLNSRRPALFNIYAVCQPEHGVADDATDRQSRMAVDSRAYPLLRFDPDAGETIEECIDLEGNPVMDQDWPSYTLEYEDEKGDAGKLEVPMTFADFAATEGRFRKHFRKAPPETWNDDMLPINEFIELDNDDRDGRYPYIWGVDSKNRLMRIICSQEIVNSTEERRQFWHQLKGIAGELGKVDVDAVVDQARADMANKLSSSLLSLVASGNTGALVGSISDTAPAAAAAPGNGSGGMPADYEPVWIETPECTTCDECTDIAPGIFSYNEDKLAEVVNPRGGKFKDIVRAAEKCTAGCLHPGTPWNMKEKDIDKLIKRAEKYQ
;
A
#
# COMPACT_ATOMS: atom_id res chain seq x y z
N ARG A 1 -13.53 2.07 -12.13
CA ARG A 1 -14.72 1.69 -11.34
C ARG A 1 -14.20 1.21 -9.99
N ILE A 2 -14.01 2.15 -9.06
CA ILE A 2 -13.57 1.89 -7.68
C ILE A 2 -14.83 1.97 -6.84
N ASP A 3 -15.19 0.88 -6.19
CA ASP A 3 -16.44 0.78 -5.44
C ASP A 3 -16.27 1.31 -4.01
N ASP A 4 -15.15 0.95 -3.37
CA ASP A 4 -14.76 1.48 -2.06
C ASP A 4 -13.23 1.52 -1.97
N LEU A 5 -12.66 2.71 -1.78
CA LEU A 5 -11.22 2.89 -1.69
C LEU A 5 -10.67 2.50 -0.31
N ASP A 6 -11.42 2.70 0.77
CA ASP A 6 -11.01 2.29 2.12
C ASP A 6 -10.95 0.76 2.25
N GLU A 7 -11.87 0.05 1.57
CA GLU A 7 -11.86 -1.42 1.49
C GLU A 7 -11.01 -1.98 0.34
N LYS A 8 -10.43 -1.12 -0.52
CA LYS A 8 -9.60 -1.46 -1.68
C LYS A 8 -10.34 -2.32 -2.73
N ILE A 9 -11.64 -2.08 -2.89
CA ILE A 9 -12.51 -2.84 -3.78
C ILE A 9 -12.65 -2.10 -5.12
N GLY A 10 -12.36 -2.80 -6.21
CA GLY A 10 -12.41 -2.28 -7.57
C GLY A 10 -11.05 -2.13 -8.23
N ALA A 11 -11.05 -1.71 -9.49
CA ALA A 11 -9.84 -1.53 -10.29
C ALA A 11 -9.11 -0.23 -9.92
N LEU A 12 -8.15 -0.34 -8.99
CA LEU A 12 -7.38 0.79 -8.47
C LEU A 12 -6.53 1.48 -9.54
N GLU A 13 -6.12 0.76 -10.59
CA GLU A 13 -5.46 1.34 -11.78
C GLU A 13 -6.29 2.44 -12.47
N THR A 14 -7.61 2.43 -12.29
CA THR A 14 -8.51 3.44 -12.86
C THR A 14 -8.64 4.71 -12.02
N LEU A 15 -7.90 4.83 -10.90
CA LEU A 15 -7.99 5.95 -9.95
C LEU A 15 -7.91 7.32 -10.65
N LEU A 16 -6.94 7.48 -11.55
CA LEU A 16 -6.71 8.75 -12.26
C LEU A 16 -7.69 9.00 -13.42
N LEU A 17 -8.64 8.10 -13.69
CA LEU A 17 -9.78 8.40 -14.56
C LEU A 17 -10.82 9.27 -13.87
N ASP A 18 -10.85 9.28 -12.52
CA ASP A 18 -11.62 10.25 -11.78
C ASP A 18 -11.00 11.64 -11.93
N LYS A 19 -11.81 12.62 -12.34
CA LYS A 19 -11.31 13.96 -12.62
C LYS A 19 -10.80 14.66 -11.37
N GLN A 20 -11.36 14.39 -10.20
CA GLN A 20 -10.90 15.04 -8.97
C GLN A 20 -9.56 14.45 -8.55
N ALA A 21 -9.41 13.13 -8.58
CA ALA A 21 -8.14 12.44 -8.34
C ALA A 21 -7.06 12.85 -9.35
N TYR A 22 -7.39 12.94 -10.64
CA TYR A 22 -6.46 13.42 -11.67
C TYR A 22 -5.96 14.84 -11.39
N ASN A 23 -6.84 15.74 -10.92
CA ASN A 23 -6.49 17.12 -10.62
C ASN A 23 -5.87 17.32 -9.23
N SER A 24 -5.52 16.24 -8.51
CA SER A 24 -4.73 16.32 -7.27
C SER A 24 -3.34 16.93 -7.52
N MET A 25 -2.86 16.84 -8.76
CA MET A 25 -1.70 17.57 -9.28
C MET A 25 -2.03 18.19 -10.64
N VAL A 26 -1.56 19.41 -10.87
CA VAL A 26 -1.76 20.18 -12.09
C VAL A 26 -0.53 20.05 -12.99
N CYS A 27 -0.74 19.88 -14.29
CA CYS A 27 0.34 19.84 -15.28
C CYS A 27 1.01 21.21 -15.50
N GLY A 28 2.19 21.21 -16.12
CA GLY A 28 2.92 22.43 -16.48
C GLY A 28 4.17 22.71 -15.65
N ASP A 29 4.54 21.78 -14.78
CA ASP A 29 5.82 21.75 -14.07
C ASP A 29 7.01 21.33 -14.96
N GLY A 30 8.23 21.51 -14.45
CA GLY A 30 9.48 21.23 -15.14
C GLY A 30 10.03 19.81 -14.95
N ALA A 31 9.21 18.81 -14.59
CA ALA A 31 9.71 17.45 -14.41
C ALA A 31 10.19 16.84 -15.74
N CYS A 32 11.18 15.96 -15.66
CA CYS A 32 11.67 15.20 -16.82
C CYS A 32 10.54 14.36 -17.44
N LEU A 33 10.59 14.14 -18.76
CA LEU A 33 9.68 13.23 -19.43
C LEU A 33 9.85 11.82 -18.85
N GLY A 34 8.74 11.15 -18.57
CA GLY A 34 8.75 9.82 -17.95
C GLY A 34 9.04 9.80 -16.44
N CYS A 35 9.34 10.92 -15.79
CA CYS A 35 9.83 10.96 -14.41
C CYS A 35 9.08 10.01 -13.45
N GLY A 36 9.78 9.02 -12.90
CA GLY A 36 9.21 8.04 -11.96
C GLY A 36 8.75 8.70 -10.66
N GLU A 37 9.50 9.70 -10.16
CA GLU A 37 9.15 10.47 -8.97
C GLU A 37 7.78 11.15 -9.14
N LYS A 38 7.55 11.79 -10.29
CA LYS A 38 6.29 12.49 -10.58
C LYS A 38 5.11 11.53 -10.66
N THR A 39 5.31 10.38 -11.31
CA THR A 39 4.28 9.33 -11.41
C THR A 39 3.89 8.82 -10.03
N ALA A 40 4.88 8.52 -9.18
CA ALA A 40 4.65 8.06 -7.80
C ALA A 40 3.91 9.11 -6.95
N ILE A 41 4.27 10.40 -7.05
CA ILE A 41 3.58 11.47 -6.32
C ILE A 41 2.16 11.70 -6.86
N HIS A 42 1.93 11.61 -8.17
CA HIS A 42 0.58 11.81 -8.73
C HIS A 42 -0.38 10.71 -8.26
N LEU A 43 0.08 9.45 -8.26
CA LEU A 43 -0.69 8.34 -7.69
C LEU A 43 -0.92 8.52 -6.18
N PHE A 44 0.09 8.97 -5.44
CA PHE A 44 -0.04 9.22 -3.99
C PHE A 44 -1.06 10.33 -3.69
N THR A 45 -0.92 11.48 -4.34
CA THR A 45 -1.82 12.62 -4.15
C THR A 45 -3.25 12.28 -4.59
N GLY A 46 -3.40 11.59 -5.73
CA GLY A 46 -4.69 11.08 -6.18
C GLY A 46 -5.34 10.15 -5.16
N THR A 47 -4.54 9.26 -4.53
CA THR A 47 -5.02 8.36 -3.48
C THR A 47 -5.53 9.14 -2.27
N VAL A 48 -4.77 10.14 -1.79
CA VAL A 48 -5.18 10.99 -0.67
C VAL A 48 -6.47 11.74 -1.01
N THR A 49 -6.54 12.36 -2.20
CA THR A 49 -7.72 13.08 -2.69
C THR A 49 -8.95 12.18 -2.68
N SER A 50 -8.84 10.97 -3.22
CA SER A 50 -9.96 10.02 -3.29
C SER A 50 -10.37 9.45 -1.93
N LEU A 51 -9.47 9.37 -0.95
CA LEU A 51 -9.83 9.05 0.44
C LEU A 51 -10.54 10.21 1.15
N MET A 52 -10.03 11.43 0.98
CA MET A 52 -10.50 12.59 1.74
C MET A 52 -11.86 13.12 1.26
N GLN A 53 -12.13 13.09 -0.04
CA GLN A 53 -13.34 13.71 -0.59
C GLN A 53 -14.66 13.11 -0.09
N PRO A 54 -14.85 11.77 -0.09
CA PRO A 54 -16.05 11.18 0.48
C PRO A 54 -16.20 11.49 1.97
N ARG A 55 -15.09 11.47 2.73
CA ARG A 55 -15.07 11.74 4.17
C ARG A 55 -15.49 13.17 4.48
N VAL A 56 -14.95 14.15 3.76
CA VAL A 56 -15.33 15.57 3.91
C VAL A 56 -16.80 15.78 3.56
N LYS A 57 -17.31 15.15 2.49
CA LYS A 57 -18.73 15.23 2.11
C LYS A 57 -19.65 14.71 3.22
N GLN A 58 -19.32 13.56 3.82
CA GLN A 58 -20.05 13.02 4.96
C GLN A 58 -19.99 13.95 6.17
N GLN A 59 -18.81 14.53 6.44
CA GLN A 59 -18.64 15.45 7.55
C GLN A 59 -19.44 16.75 7.39
N ILE A 60 -19.53 17.31 6.19
CA ILE A 60 -20.38 18.47 5.92
C ILE A 60 -21.85 18.15 6.22
N ALA A 61 -22.35 16.99 5.77
CA ALA A 61 -23.72 16.56 6.06
C ALA A 61 -23.97 16.35 7.56
N ARG A 62 -23.00 15.80 8.30
CA ARG A 62 -23.06 15.68 9.76
C ARG A 62 -23.13 17.05 10.44
N LEU A 63 -22.32 18.01 9.98
CA LEU A 63 -22.31 19.38 10.51
C LEU A 63 -23.62 20.12 10.22
N ASP A 64 -24.17 19.99 9.01
CA ASP A 64 -25.48 20.54 8.65
C ASP A 64 -26.56 20.07 9.63
N LYS A 65 -26.62 18.76 9.87
CA LYS A 65 -27.58 18.17 10.81
C LYS A 65 -27.36 18.65 12.25
N LEU A 66 -26.11 18.63 12.74
CA LEU A 66 -25.81 19.09 14.11
C LEU A 66 -26.15 20.56 14.33
N ILE A 67 -25.92 21.41 13.32
CA ILE A 67 -26.30 22.83 13.37
C ILE A 67 -27.82 22.98 13.47
N GLU A 68 -28.58 22.25 12.65
CA GLU A 68 -30.04 22.27 12.67
C GLU A 68 -30.58 21.78 14.03
N ASP A 69 -30.11 20.62 14.49
CA ASP A 69 -30.52 20.01 15.77
C ASP A 69 -30.22 20.95 16.94
N LEU A 70 -29.03 21.57 16.97
CA LEU A 70 -28.64 22.51 18.04
C LEU A 70 -29.47 23.81 17.98
N GLN A 71 -29.79 24.32 16.80
CA GLN A 71 -30.68 25.47 16.65
C GLN A 71 -32.09 25.16 17.16
N GLN A 72 -32.62 23.98 16.83
CA GLN A 72 -33.92 23.54 17.31
C GLN A 72 -33.92 23.37 18.83
N HIS A 73 -32.87 22.75 19.38
CA HIS A 73 -32.69 22.58 20.82
C HIS A 73 -32.70 23.93 21.55
N ILE A 74 -31.94 24.92 21.05
CA ILE A 74 -31.93 26.28 21.61
C ILE A 74 -33.33 26.90 21.60
N ARG A 75 -34.06 26.79 20.48
CA ARG A 75 -35.42 27.34 20.34
C ARG A 75 -36.41 26.70 21.32
N LEU A 76 -36.37 25.38 21.47
CA LEU A 76 -37.26 24.65 22.38
C LEU A 76 -36.99 25.01 23.85
N LYS A 77 -35.72 25.02 24.27
CA LYS A 77 -35.31 25.43 25.63
C LYS A 77 -35.70 26.88 25.95
N LEU A 78 -35.56 27.80 24.99
CA LEU A 78 -36.01 29.18 25.18
C LEU A 78 -37.53 29.28 25.28
N ALA A 79 -38.27 28.46 24.54
CA ALA A 79 -39.73 28.40 24.65
C ALA A 79 -40.21 27.77 25.98
N GLU A 80 -39.50 26.79 26.54
CA GLU A 80 -39.77 26.24 27.87
C GLU A 80 -39.58 27.28 28.99
N GLY A 81 -38.67 28.22 28.82
CA GLY A 81 -38.41 29.31 29.77
C GLY A 81 -39.47 30.42 29.78
N VAL A 82 -40.44 30.37 28.87
CA VAL A 82 -41.58 31.31 28.83
C VAL A 82 -42.73 30.72 29.64
N ASP A 83 -43.10 31.39 30.74
CA ASP A 83 -44.24 30.99 31.56
C ASP A 83 -45.56 31.29 30.83
N LEU A 84 -46.23 30.23 30.37
CA LEU A 84 -47.52 30.28 29.67
C LEU A 84 -48.71 29.91 30.58
N SER A 85 -48.54 29.96 31.90
CA SER A 85 -49.59 29.55 32.85
C SER A 85 -50.78 30.52 32.92
N ASP A 86 -50.62 31.78 32.53
CA ASP A 86 -51.71 32.77 32.48
C ASP A 86 -52.42 32.77 31.11
N ILE A 87 -53.44 31.93 31.00
CA ILE A 87 -54.31 31.81 29.82
C ILE A 87 -54.99 33.14 29.46
N SER A 88 -55.24 34.01 30.43
CA SER A 88 -55.87 35.32 30.26
C SER A 88 -54.94 36.30 29.53
N ALA A 89 -53.66 36.31 29.90
CA ALA A 89 -52.62 37.12 29.26
C ALA A 89 -52.33 36.65 27.83
N ILE A 90 -52.32 35.33 27.58
CA ILE A 90 -52.16 34.76 26.24
C ILE A 90 -53.33 35.16 25.34
N THR A 91 -54.57 35.05 25.83
CA THR A 91 -55.77 35.41 25.08
C THR A 91 -55.77 36.90 24.70
N ALA A 92 -55.31 37.77 25.61
CA ALA A 92 -55.15 39.21 25.36
C ALA A 92 -54.02 39.50 24.36
N ALA A 93 -52.91 38.75 24.40
CA ALA A 93 -51.78 38.92 23.49
C ALA A 93 -52.09 38.46 22.05
N THR A 94 -53.03 37.53 21.88
CA THR A 94 -53.51 37.01 20.58
C THR A 94 -54.71 37.77 20.00
N GLY A 95 -55.20 38.82 20.67
CA GLY A 95 -56.36 39.60 20.22
C GLY A 95 -56.02 40.65 19.16
N ASP A 96 -56.61 40.50 17.97
CA ASP A 96 -56.84 41.48 16.88
C ASP A 96 -55.68 42.44 16.48
N GLU A 97 -54.55 41.90 16.02
CA GLU A 97 -53.65 42.62 15.10
C GLU A 97 -53.23 41.73 13.93
N GLU A 98 -53.39 42.22 12.69
CA GLU A 98 -52.87 41.58 11.47
C GLU A 98 -51.33 41.67 11.44
N GLY A 99 -50.65 40.68 12.00
CA GLY A 99 -49.20 40.53 11.94
C GLY A 99 -48.75 39.19 12.52
N ASP A 100 -47.60 38.68 12.05
CA ASP A 100 -47.04 37.43 12.57
C ASP A 100 -46.65 37.59 14.04
N LEU A 101 -47.27 36.78 14.91
CA LEU A 101 -46.99 36.74 16.34
C LEU A 101 -45.66 36.01 16.58
N THR A 102 -44.61 36.74 16.94
CA THR A 102 -43.29 36.15 17.25
C THR A 102 -43.17 35.80 18.73
N LEU A 103 -42.33 34.82 19.06
CA LEU A 103 -42.12 34.36 20.44
C LEU A 103 -41.63 35.48 21.37
N SER A 104 -40.83 36.42 20.86
CA SER A 104 -40.40 37.62 21.60
C SER A 104 -41.57 38.58 21.86
N SER A 105 -42.40 38.84 20.84
CA SER A 105 -43.57 39.71 21.01
C SER A 105 -44.64 39.12 21.92
N LEU A 106 -44.77 37.79 21.95
CA LEU A 106 -45.66 37.09 22.87
C LEU A 106 -45.09 37.11 24.30
N SER A 107 -43.79 36.86 24.48
CA SER A 107 -43.13 36.94 25.79
C SER A 107 -43.19 38.35 26.39
N ASP A 108 -42.94 39.40 25.60
CA ASP A 108 -43.04 40.80 26.02
C ASP A 108 -44.48 41.19 26.43
N ARG A 109 -45.49 40.58 25.81
CA ARG A 109 -46.92 40.83 26.10
C ARG A 109 -47.40 40.06 27.32
N VAL A 110 -46.86 38.86 27.55
CA VAL A 110 -47.25 37.96 28.67
C VAL A 110 -46.47 38.28 29.95
N ASP A 111 -45.20 38.67 29.85
CA ASP A 111 -44.33 39.06 30.97
C ASP A 111 -43.50 40.32 30.62
N PRO A 112 -44.11 41.53 30.65
CA PRO A 112 -43.46 42.78 30.22
C PRO A 112 -42.20 43.14 31.02
N GLY A 113 -42.04 42.57 32.22
CA GLY A 113 -40.88 42.77 33.10
C GLY A 113 -39.82 41.68 33.00
N HIS A 114 -40.09 40.59 32.26
CA HIS A 114 -39.30 39.36 32.26
C HIS A 114 -39.06 38.81 33.70
N GLU A 115 -39.97 39.06 34.63
CA GLU A 115 -39.82 38.65 36.04
C GLU A 115 -39.96 37.13 36.23
N HIS A 116 -40.64 36.47 35.28
CA HIS A 116 -40.92 35.03 35.29
C HIS A 116 -40.25 34.29 34.12
N THR A 117 -39.60 35.00 33.22
CA THR A 117 -38.84 34.42 32.09
C THR A 117 -37.43 34.00 32.54
N LEU A 118 -37.24 32.70 32.83
CA LEU A 118 -35.97 32.14 33.30
C LEU A 118 -35.07 31.73 32.13
N VAL A 119 -34.15 32.61 31.72
CA VAL A 119 -33.13 32.29 30.71
C VAL A 119 -31.77 32.06 31.39
N ASP A 120 -31.25 30.85 31.28
CA ASP A 120 -29.86 30.54 31.65
C ASP A 120 -28.90 31.21 30.66
N ARG A 121 -28.35 32.35 31.08
CA ARG A 121 -27.44 33.17 30.26
C ARG A 121 -26.12 32.48 29.99
N GLU A 122 -25.64 31.66 30.92
CA GLU A 122 -24.35 30.96 30.78
C GLU A 122 -24.48 29.80 29.79
N TRP A 123 -25.54 29.02 29.92
CA TRP A 123 -25.93 28.00 28.95
C TRP A 123 -26.13 28.59 27.55
N LEU A 124 -26.91 29.67 27.43
CA LEU A 124 -27.19 30.27 26.12
C LEU A 124 -25.90 30.78 25.46
N LYS A 125 -25.05 31.48 26.21
CA LYS A 125 -23.75 31.95 25.71
C LYS A 125 -22.89 30.79 25.23
N ARG A 126 -22.80 29.71 26.00
CA ARG A 126 -22.05 28.50 25.63
C ARG A 126 -22.59 27.90 24.33
N LEU A 127 -23.90 27.68 24.22
CA LEU A 127 -24.49 27.05 23.04
C LEU A 127 -24.40 27.92 21.79
N THR A 128 -24.55 29.24 21.92
CA THR A 128 -24.31 30.14 20.79
C THR A 128 -22.85 30.10 20.33
N GLY A 129 -21.89 29.99 21.26
CA GLY A 129 -20.48 29.82 20.93
C GLY A 129 -20.18 28.51 20.21
N ILE A 130 -20.79 27.40 20.67
CA ILE A 130 -20.67 26.09 20.00
C ILE A 130 -21.28 26.16 18.60
N LEU A 131 -22.48 26.73 18.46
CA LEU A 131 -23.17 26.89 17.19
C LEU A 131 -22.35 27.71 16.19
N ASP A 132 -21.76 28.82 16.62
CA ASP A 132 -20.88 29.64 15.79
C ASP A 132 -19.61 28.87 15.40
N GLY A 133 -19.04 28.09 16.33
CA GLY A 133 -17.92 27.20 16.07
C GLY A 133 -18.24 26.11 15.02
N LEU A 134 -19.43 25.51 15.09
CA LEU A 134 -19.88 24.53 14.09
C LEU A 134 -20.08 25.17 12.71
N ARG A 135 -20.65 26.38 12.66
CA ARG A 135 -20.83 27.13 11.41
C ARG A 135 -19.50 27.51 10.77
N ASP A 136 -18.54 27.99 11.56
CA ASP A 136 -17.18 28.27 11.09
C ASP A 136 -16.53 26.99 10.57
N LEU A 137 -16.63 25.88 11.30
CA LEU A 137 -16.07 24.59 10.88
C LEU A 137 -16.67 24.10 9.56
N ARG A 138 -18.00 24.16 9.43
CA ARG A 138 -18.72 23.82 8.20
C ARG A 138 -18.25 24.70 7.03
N TRP A 139 -18.18 26.01 7.24
CA TRP A 139 -17.67 26.95 6.23
C TRP A 139 -16.24 26.62 5.81
N ARG A 140 -15.35 26.25 6.75
CA ARG A 140 -13.98 25.84 6.44
C ARG A 140 -13.92 24.59 5.58
N TYR A 141 -14.77 23.60 5.82
CA TYR A 141 -14.82 22.38 5.00
C TYR A 141 -15.35 22.66 3.59
N GLN A 142 -16.36 23.54 3.46
CA GLN A 142 -17.02 23.79 2.17
C GLN A 142 -16.31 24.82 1.30
N GLU A 143 -15.91 25.97 1.87
CA GLU A 143 -15.37 27.11 1.13
C GLU A 143 -14.00 27.53 1.66
N GLY A 144 -13.91 27.81 2.95
CA GLY A 144 -12.71 28.32 3.60
C GLY A 144 -12.16 29.61 2.98
N PRO A 145 -10.99 30.08 3.46
CA PRO A 145 -10.37 31.31 2.97
C PRO A 145 -9.96 31.27 1.49
N THR A 146 -9.67 30.06 0.97
CA THR A 146 -9.21 29.82 -0.40
C THR A 146 -10.35 29.63 -1.40
N ARG A 147 -11.62 29.57 -0.94
CA ARG A 147 -12.82 29.21 -1.71
C ARG A 147 -12.81 27.79 -2.31
N ASN A 148 -11.90 26.94 -1.85
CA ASN A 148 -11.76 25.54 -2.27
C ASN A 148 -11.97 24.55 -1.11
N GLY A 149 -12.59 24.99 -0.03
CA GLY A 149 -12.76 24.20 1.18
C GLY A 149 -11.44 23.96 1.92
N ARG A 150 -11.45 22.97 2.81
CA ARG A 150 -10.27 22.56 3.56
C ARG A 150 -9.34 21.78 2.63
N ALA A 151 -8.04 22.08 2.68
CA ALA A 151 -7.04 21.32 1.93
C ALA A 151 -7.06 19.83 2.31
N GLU A 152 -6.91 18.98 1.30
CA GLU A 152 -6.95 17.52 1.45
C GLU A 152 -5.66 16.98 2.07
N MET A 153 -4.54 17.70 1.94
CA MET A 153 -3.25 17.37 2.54
C MET A 153 -2.33 18.60 2.62
N GLY A 154 -1.17 18.44 3.25
CA GLY A 154 -0.07 19.39 3.14
C GLY A 154 1.27 18.68 2.94
N ILE A 155 2.18 19.28 2.16
CA ILE A 155 3.51 18.71 1.86
C ILE A 155 4.63 19.56 2.47
N THR A 156 5.60 18.90 3.12
CA THR A 156 6.94 19.42 3.37
C THR A 156 7.95 18.70 2.47
N ASN A 157 8.59 19.43 1.56
CA ASN A 157 9.45 18.85 0.55
C ASN A 157 10.92 19.14 0.86
N ALA A 158 11.75 18.10 0.89
CA ALA A 158 13.19 18.27 0.94
C ALA A 158 13.69 18.87 -0.38
N THR A 159 14.81 19.61 -0.33
CA THR A 159 15.47 20.08 -1.55
C THR A 159 15.91 18.91 -2.43
N GLY A 160 15.64 18.96 -3.73
CA GLY A 160 15.90 17.90 -4.70
C GLY A 160 15.06 18.07 -5.96
N CYS A 161 15.01 17.05 -6.84
CA CYS A 161 14.23 17.10 -8.07
C CYS A 161 12.78 17.50 -7.80
N THR A 162 12.13 16.82 -6.84
CA THR A 162 10.75 17.10 -6.41
C THR A 162 10.50 18.54 -5.99
N SER A 163 11.46 19.19 -5.32
CA SER A 163 11.34 20.62 -5.00
C SER A 163 11.57 21.51 -6.21
N VAL A 164 12.46 21.13 -7.13
CA VAL A 164 12.80 21.93 -8.29
C VAL A 164 11.61 21.98 -9.24
N TRP A 165 11.15 20.84 -9.74
CA TRP A 165 9.98 20.84 -10.63
C TRP A 165 8.70 21.22 -9.88
N GLY A 166 8.60 20.95 -8.57
CA GLY A 166 7.44 21.28 -7.75
C GLY A 166 7.29 22.76 -7.38
N SER A 167 8.34 23.58 -7.56
CA SER A 167 8.30 25.00 -7.14
C SER A 167 9.03 25.98 -8.08
N THR A 168 9.24 25.62 -9.34
CA THR A 168 9.83 26.53 -10.33
C THR A 168 8.84 27.62 -10.74
N TYR A 169 8.94 28.80 -10.13
CA TYR A 169 8.07 29.94 -10.42
C TYR A 169 8.00 30.28 -11.92
N PRO A 170 6.81 30.55 -12.48
CA PRO A 170 5.50 30.61 -11.83
C PRO A 170 4.75 29.27 -11.77
N TYR A 171 5.38 28.15 -12.13
CA TYR A 171 4.74 26.84 -12.25
C TYR A 171 4.82 26.06 -10.93
N ASN A 172 3.66 25.76 -10.34
CA ASN A 172 3.54 24.89 -9.17
C ASN A 172 2.41 23.87 -9.44
N PRO A 173 2.69 22.56 -9.35
CA PRO A 173 1.70 21.52 -9.65
C PRO A 173 0.74 21.23 -8.50
N TYR A 174 0.97 21.74 -7.28
CA TYR A 174 0.20 21.37 -6.09
C TYR A 174 -0.92 22.38 -5.82
N PRO A 175 -2.21 21.96 -5.86
CA PRO A 175 -3.35 22.84 -5.55
C PRO A 175 -3.62 22.99 -4.04
N PHE A 176 -2.68 22.58 -3.20
CA PHE A 176 -2.79 22.55 -1.73
C PHE A 176 -1.50 23.07 -1.08
N PRO A 177 -1.48 23.34 0.25
CA PRO A 177 -0.31 23.88 0.93
C PRO A 177 0.94 23.02 0.74
N TRP A 178 1.98 23.63 0.18
CA TRP A 178 3.27 23.00 -0.07
C TRP A 178 4.38 23.93 0.43
N THR A 179 5.40 23.38 1.07
CA THR A 179 6.57 24.14 1.51
C THR A 179 7.85 23.34 1.34
N SER A 180 8.95 24.03 1.07
CA SER A 180 10.31 23.49 1.06
C SER A 180 11.19 24.42 1.87
N HIS A 181 11.92 23.86 2.85
CA HIS A 181 12.84 24.62 3.69
C HIS A 181 14.29 24.31 3.30
N LEU A 182 14.86 23.21 3.81
CA LEU A 182 16.22 22.76 3.48
C LEU A 182 16.23 21.30 3.02
N PHE A 183 17.40 20.85 2.58
CA PHE A 183 17.61 19.51 2.05
C PHE A 183 17.37 18.42 3.11
N GLN A 184 17.78 18.68 4.35
CA GLN A 184 17.88 17.66 5.39
C GLN A 184 16.68 17.56 6.34
N ASP A 185 15.78 18.54 6.38
CA ASP A 185 14.89 18.75 7.54
C ASP A 185 13.39 18.63 7.26
N SER A 186 12.99 18.21 6.05
CA SER A 186 11.57 18.06 5.72
C SER A 186 10.79 17.14 6.69
N PRO A 187 11.35 16.05 7.25
CA PRO A 187 10.63 15.25 8.26
C PRO A 187 10.41 16.01 9.57
N SER A 188 11.41 16.76 10.04
CA SER A 188 11.31 17.57 11.25
C SER A 188 10.33 18.73 11.08
N LEU A 189 10.31 19.35 9.90
CA LEU A 189 9.32 20.38 9.56
C LEU A 189 7.89 19.80 9.56
N ALA A 190 7.70 18.59 9.02
CA ALA A 190 6.40 17.92 9.03
C ALA A 190 5.89 17.68 10.45
N MET A 191 6.75 17.27 11.38
CA MET A 191 6.38 17.10 12.79
C MET A 191 5.84 18.39 13.41
N GLY A 192 6.50 19.53 13.18
CA GLY A 192 6.05 20.82 13.70
C GLY A 192 4.74 21.30 13.07
N ILE A 193 4.60 21.15 11.75
CA ILE A 193 3.36 21.50 11.03
C ILE A 193 2.20 20.61 11.47
N PHE A 194 2.44 19.32 11.67
CA PHE A 194 1.44 18.38 12.15
C PHE A 194 0.88 18.78 13.51
N GLU A 195 1.72 19.09 14.50
CA GLU A 195 1.24 19.53 15.82
C GLU A 195 0.38 20.80 15.71
N GLY A 196 0.85 21.80 14.96
CA GLY A 196 0.09 23.04 14.74
C GLY A 196 -1.25 22.80 14.03
N HIS A 197 -1.26 21.93 13.02
CA HIS A 197 -2.45 21.55 12.28
C HIS A 197 -3.45 20.80 13.17
N MET A 198 -2.97 19.86 13.98
CA MET A 198 -3.80 19.03 14.86
C MET A 198 -4.49 19.83 15.96
N VAL A 199 -3.87 20.89 16.47
CA VAL A 199 -4.55 21.83 17.40
C VAL A 199 -5.80 22.43 16.75
N LYS A 200 -5.73 22.77 15.45
CA LYS A 200 -6.89 23.30 14.71
C LYS A 200 -7.94 22.25 14.39
N MET A 201 -7.56 20.99 14.21
CA MET A 201 -8.51 19.89 14.11
C MET A 201 -9.23 19.67 15.45
N ALA A 202 -8.48 19.68 16.56
CA ALA A 202 -9.02 19.48 17.90
C ALA A 202 -10.05 20.55 18.26
N GLU A 203 -9.79 21.83 17.97
CA GLU A 203 -10.77 22.92 18.16
C GLU A 203 -12.11 22.61 17.47
N GLY A 204 -12.08 22.09 16.24
CA GLY A 204 -13.30 21.72 15.50
C GLY A 204 -14.03 20.52 16.12
N PHE A 205 -13.32 19.46 16.46
CA PHE A 205 -13.91 18.26 17.06
C PHE A 205 -14.46 18.51 18.47
N LYS A 206 -13.85 19.42 19.25
CA LYS A 206 -14.41 19.87 20.54
C LYS A 206 -15.82 20.42 20.36
N ASN A 207 -16.04 21.30 19.37
CA ASN A 207 -17.37 21.87 19.11
C ASN A 207 -18.40 20.80 18.74
N ILE A 208 -18.01 19.79 17.94
CA ILE A 208 -18.87 18.67 17.58
C ILE A 208 -19.24 17.85 18.82
N ARG A 209 -18.26 17.41 19.61
CA ARG A 209 -18.49 16.60 20.81
C ARG A 209 -19.32 17.35 21.85
N LEU A 210 -19.06 18.64 22.06
CA LEU A 210 -19.85 19.46 22.98
C LEU A 210 -21.31 19.61 22.51
N ALA A 211 -21.54 19.81 21.21
CA ALA A 211 -22.89 19.85 20.67
C ALA A 211 -23.61 18.50 20.85
N GLU A 212 -22.92 17.39 20.60
CA GLU A 212 -23.48 16.04 20.76
C GLU A 212 -23.79 15.72 22.23
N LEU A 213 -22.91 16.10 23.17
CA LEU A 213 -23.13 15.94 24.61
C LEU A 213 -24.32 16.77 25.09
N GLU A 214 -24.44 18.02 24.64
CA GLU A 214 -25.57 18.89 24.98
C GLU A 214 -26.88 18.32 24.43
N LEU A 215 -26.93 17.96 23.15
CA LEU A 215 -28.11 17.38 22.50
C LEU A 215 -28.54 16.05 23.15
N ALA A 216 -27.58 15.28 23.68
CA ALA A 216 -27.85 14.06 24.42
C ALA A 216 -28.25 14.30 25.89
N GLY A 217 -28.21 15.54 26.38
CA GLY A 217 -28.46 15.87 27.79
C GLY A 217 -27.41 15.28 28.75
N LYS A 218 -26.18 15.07 28.27
CA LYS A 218 -25.07 14.44 29.01
C LYS A 218 -23.94 15.42 29.34
N TYR A 219 -24.07 16.69 28.94
CA TYR A 219 -23.05 17.68 29.21
C TYR A 219 -23.07 18.12 30.67
N GLU A 220 -21.97 17.84 31.36
CA GLU A 220 -21.67 18.26 32.73
C GLU A 220 -20.44 19.19 32.73
N PRO A 221 -20.58 20.48 33.10
CA PRO A 221 -19.49 21.46 33.03
C PRO A 221 -18.24 21.05 33.83
N THR A 222 -18.42 20.51 35.04
CA THR A 222 -17.30 20.17 35.93
C THR A 222 -16.44 19.02 35.41
N GLU A 223 -16.99 18.14 34.59
CA GLU A 223 -16.27 17.01 34.02
C GLU A 223 -15.72 17.36 32.63
N HIS A 224 -16.57 17.93 31.78
CA HIS A 224 -16.24 18.11 30.37
C HIS A 224 -15.36 19.33 30.13
N ASP A 225 -15.52 20.44 30.85
CA ASP A 225 -14.74 21.65 30.55
C ASP A 225 -13.26 21.47 30.89
N GLU A 226 -12.93 20.77 31.99
CA GLU A 226 -11.55 20.46 32.36
C GLU A 226 -10.91 19.50 31.34
N TRP A 227 -11.63 18.44 30.96
CA TRP A 227 -11.16 17.49 29.95
C TRP A 227 -10.94 18.15 28.58
N MET A 228 -11.85 19.03 28.16
CA MET A 228 -11.74 19.74 26.89
C MET A 228 -10.55 20.70 26.82
N GLN A 229 -10.00 21.17 27.95
CA GLN A 229 -8.77 21.96 27.95
C GLN A 229 -7.55 21.14 27.53
N GLN A 230 -7.56 19.84 27.80
CA GLN A 230 -6.46 18.92 27.48
C GLN A 230 -6.67 18.13 26.17
N PHE A 231 -7.90 18.13 25.64
CA PHE A 231 -8.25 17.41 24.42
C PHE A 231 -7.36 17.80 23.23
N ASN A 232 -6.72 16.79 22.66
CA ASN A 232 -5.76 16.89 21.57
C ASN A 232 -5.90 15.69 20.61
N TRP A 233 -5.03 15.60 19.60
CA TRP A 233 -5.13 14.58 18.56
C TRP A 233 -5.00 13.13 19.05
N LYS A 234 -4.41 12.91 20.24
CA LYS A 234 -4.34 11.58 20.85
C LYS A 234 -5.70 11.07 21.30
N ASP A 235 -6.66 11.97 21.51
CA ASP A 235 -8.02 11.66 21.98
C ASP A 235 -9.02 11.48 20.82
N PHE A 236 -8.56 11.64 19.57
CA PHE A 236 -9.41 11.48 18.40
C PHE A 236 -9.82 10.02 18.23
N ASN A 237 -11.10 9.80 17.94
CA ASN A 237 -11.57 8.49 17.49
C ASN A 237 -11.14 8.25 16.03
N ASP A 238 -11.41 7.06 15.49
CA ASP A 238 -10.93 6.69 14.16
C ASP A 238 -11.61 7.48 13.03
N GLU A 239 -12.87 7.90 13.20
CA GLU A 239 -13.59 8.73 12.22
C GLU A 239 -12.98 10.14 12.17
N GLU A 240 -12.79 10.77 13.34
CA GLU A 240 -12.13 12.07 13.48
C GLU A 240 -10.70 12.03 12.95
N TRP A 241 -9.97 10.95 13.23
CA TRP A 241 -8.61 10.76 12.72
C TRP A 241 -8.59 10.69 11.18
N ARG A 242 -9.49 9.90 10.58
CA ARG A 242 -9.60 9.77 9.12
C ARG A 242 -10.01 11.06 8.40
N LEU A 243 -10.58 12.02 9.14
CA LEU A 243 -10.92 13.36 8.65
C LEU A 243 -9.75 14.35 8.69
N CYS A 244 -8.65 14.01 9.35
CA CYS A 244 -7.45 14.85 9.40
C CYS A 244 -6.68 14.76 8.07
N PRO A 245 -6.50 15.88 7.34
CA PRO A 245 -5.58 15.94 6.21
C PRO A 245 -4.17 15.46 6.62
N PRO A 246 -3.55 14.53 5.89
CA PRO A 246 -2.20 14.08 6.21
C PRO A 246 -1.19 15.22 5.97
N VAL A 247 -0.19 15.29 6.86
CA VAL A 247 1.03 16.07 6.64
C VAL A 247 2.10 15.12 6.13
N VAL A 248 2.57 15.39 4.91
CA VAL A 248 3.41 14.47 4.15
C VAL A 248 4.79 15.09 3.94
N SER A 249 5.83 14.44 4.45
CA SER A 249 7.21 14.76 4.15
C SER A 249 7.63 14.04 2.87
N ILE A 250 8.09 14.78 1.86
CA ILE A 250 8.58 14.21 0.59
C ILE A 250 10.07 14.49 0.45
N GLY A 251 10.82 13.55 -0.12
CA GLY A 251 12.21 13.77 -0.52
C GLY A 251 12.76 12.64 -1.38
N GLY A 252 13.80 12.95 -2.15
CA GLY A 252 14.58 11.94 -2.85
C GLY A 252 15.45 11.12 -1.90
N ASP A 253 16.08 10.06 -2.40
CA ASP A 253 16.99 9.22 -1.64
C ASP A 253 18.15 10.00 -1.01
N GLY A 254 18.75 10.98 -1.69
CA GLY A 254 19.80 11.79 -1.08
C GLY A 254 19.39 12.58 0.17
N ALA A 255 18.13 13.03 0.23
CA ALA A 255 17.60 13.68 1.43
C ALA A 255 17.37 12.65 2.54
N MET A 256 16.84 11.48 2.19
CA MET A 256 16.23 10.55 3.16
C MET A 256 17.18 9.44 3.61
N TYR A 257 18.08 8.99 2.74
CA TYR A 257 19.09 7.96 3.02
C TYR A 257 20.37 8.55 3.63
N ASP A 258 20.71 9.79 3.27
CA ASP A 258 21.98 10.40 3.62
C ASP A 258 21.83 11.59 4.56
N ILE A 259 21.75 12.83 4.05
CA ILE A 259 21.90 14.04 4.90
C ILE A 259 20.77 14.22 5.92
N GLY A 260 19.54 13.87 5.56
CA GLY A 260 18.34 13.99 6.41
C GLY A 260 17.98 12.72 7.16
N PHE A 261 18.78 11.65 7.04
CA PHE A 261 18.50 10.35 7.65
C PHE A 261 18.23 10.45 9.17
N GLN A 262 18.99 11.28 9.89
CA GLN A 262 18.78 11.49 11.32
C GLN A 262 17.39 12.08 11.65
N ASN A 263 16.89 13.00 10.80
CA ASN A 263 15.58 13.62 10.98
C ASN A 263 14.48 12.62 10.64
N LEU A 264 14.65 11.85 9.56
CA LEU A 264 13.75 10.77 9.19
C LEU A 264 13.66 9.70 10.30
N SER A 265 14.80 9.24 10.79
CA SER A 265 14.88 8.27 11.90
C SER A 265 14.21 8.81 13.16
N ARG A 266 14.37 10.12 13.48
CA ARG A 266 13.67 10.75 14.60
C ARG A 266 12.16 10.80 14.39
N ALA A 267 11.70 11.12 13.18
CA ALA A 267 10.27 11.14 12.85
C ALA A 267 9.65 9.74 13.01
N MET A 268 10.31 8.70 12.50
CA MET A 268 9.90 7.30 12.67
C MET A 268 9.86 6.87 14.15
N ALA A 269 10.87 7.24 14.94
CA ALA A 269 10.93 6.92 16.37
C ALA A 269 9.94 7.71 17.24
N SER A 270 9.36 8.80 16.72
CA SER A 270 8.52 9.70 17.52
C SER A 270 7.14 9.13 17.85
N GLY A 271 6.67 8.15 17.07
CA GLY A 271 5.28 7.69 17.12
C GLY A 271 4.27 8.70 16.59
N MET A 272 4.69 9.89 16.15
CA MET A 272 3.81 10.86 15.52
C MET A 272 3.38 10.35 14.15
N PRO A 273 2.09 10.43 13.78
CA PRO A 273 1.56 9.88 12.54
C PRO A 273 1.89 10.72 11.29
N ILE A 274 3.17 11.04 11.12
CA ILE A 274 3.71 11.71 9.94
C ILE A 274 3.86 10.70 8.81
N LYS A 275 3.49 11.13 7.61
CA LYS A 275 3.60 10.34 6.39
C LYS A 275 4.87 10.78 5.67
N VAL A 276 5.76 9.87 5.34
CA VAL A 276 7.03 10.16 4.64
C VAL A 276 7.05 9.41 3.33
N LEU A 277 7.14 10.13 2.21
CA LEU A 277 7.28 9.58 0.87
C LEU A 277 8.71 9.82 0.38
N VAL A 278 9.48 8.73 0.31
CA VAL A 278 10.83 8.70 -0.22
C VAL A 278 10.77 8.21 -1.66
N LEU A 279 11.30 9.02 -2.58
CA LEU A 279 11.40 8.68 -3.98
C LEU A 279 12.83 8.30 -4.30
N ASP A 280 13.06 7.02 -4.44
CA ASP A 280 14.39 6.46 -4.51
C ASP A 280 14.85 6.31 -5.95
N THR A 281 15.59 7.31 -6.42
CA THR A 281 16.21 7.31 -7.75
C THR A 281 17.64 6.75 -7.69
N GLN A 282 18.12 6.35 -6.51
CA GLN A 282 19.40 5.70 -6.30
C GLN A 282 20.63 6.58 -6.62
N VAL A 283 20.43 7.88 -6.79
CA VAL A 283 21.41 8.91 -7.14
C VAL A 283 20.86 10.28 -6.74
N TYR A 284 21.75 11.26 -6.55
CA TYR A 284 21.29 12.63 -6.38
C TYR A 284 20.96 13.25 -7.74
N SER A 285 19.76 12.95 -8.25
CA SER A 285 19.35 13.28 -9.62
C SER A 285 19.48 14.77 -9.95
N ASN A 286 19.01 15.65 -9.06
CA ASN A 286 18.97 17.09 -9.33
C ASN A 286 20.38 17.71 -9.50
N THR A 287 21.37 17.18 -8.80
CA THR A 287 22.72 17.72 -8.78
C THR A 287 23.63 17.08 -9.83
N GLY A 288 23.06 16.31 -10.77
CA GLY A 288 23.76 15.69 -11.90
C GLY A 288 24.27 14.27 -11.61
N GLY A 289 23.58 13.52 -10.73
CA GLY A 289 23.83 12.09 -10.56
C GLY A 289 25.01 11.76 -9.65
N GLN A 290 25.15 12.40 -8.49
CA GLN A 290 26.11 11.95 -7.47
C GLN A 290 25.69 10.62 -6.85
N ALA A 291 26.67 9.85 -6.40
CA ALA A 291 26.47 8.62 -5.66
C ALA A 291 25.63 8.87 -4.38
N CYS A 292 24.66 7.99 -4.15
CA CYS A 292 23.88 7.91 -2.91
C CYS A 292 24.10 6.55 -2.25
N THR A 293 23.90 6.45 -0.93
CA THR A 293 23.97 5.16 -0.24
C THR A 293 22.82 4.20 -0.61
N SER A 294 21.76 4.69 -1.25
CA SER A 294 20.71 3.91 -1.91
C SER A 294 21.20 3.20 -3.20
N GLY A 295 22.32 3.62 -3.80
CA GLY A 295 22.84 3.01 -5.03
C GLY A 295 23.32 1.57 -4.83
N PHE A 296 23.41 0.81 -5.92
CA PHE A 296 23.91 -0.57 -5.90
C PHE A 296 25.44 -0.63 -5.95
N ILE A 297 26.02 -1.78 -5.59
CA ILE A 297 27.41 -2.10 -5.97
C ILE A 297 27.54 -1.96 -7.49
N SER A 298 28.72 -1.59 -7.98
CA SER A 298 29.05 -1.37 -9.41
C SER A 298 28.36 -0.18 -10.08
N GLN A 299 27.43 0.49 -9.41
CA GLN A 299 26.75 1.64 -9.99
C GLN A 299 27.74 2.77 -10.26
N VAL A 300 27.77 3.26 -11.50
CA VAL A 300 28.63 4.38 -11.89
C VAL A 300 27.84 5.67 -11.75
N ALA A 301 28.33 6.56 -10.89
CA ALA A 301 27.78 7.89 -10.64
C ALA A 301 28.93 8.89 -10.40
N ASP A 302 28.63 10.19 -10.30
CA ASP A 302 29.62 11.15 -9.80
C ASP A 302 30.04 10.75 -8.37
N MET A 303 31.31 10.93 -8.03
CA MET A 303 32.00 10.36 -6.85
C MET A 303 32.20 8.83 -6.84
N SER A 304 31.62 8.07 -7.77
CA SER A 304 31.85 6.63 -7.93
C SER A 304 32.16 6.25 -9.39
N PRO A 305 33.26 6.78 -9.97
CA PRO A 305 33.55 6.58 -11.38
C PRO A 305 33.99 5.14 -11.69
N TYR A 306 33.85 4.78 -12.96
CA TYR A 306 34.51 3.59 -13.51
C TYR A 306 35.90 3.94 -14.06
N GLY A 307 36.94 3.35 -13.48
CA GLY A 307 38.34 3.56 -13.81
C GLY A 307 39.23 2.42 -13.31
N LYS A 308 40.54 2.67 -13.24
CA LYS A 308 41.51 1.65 -12.78
C LYS A 308 41.49 1.44 -11.27
N ALA A 309 41.20 2.49 -10.50
CA ALA A 309 41.24 2.47 -9.04
C ALA A 309 39.88 2.08 -8.41
N MET A 310 38.79 2.36 -9.10
CA MET A 310 37.42 2.15 -8.65
C MET A 310 36.58 1.77 -9.87
N LYS A 311 35.57 0.93 -9.68
CA LYS A 311 34.69 0.48 -10.76
C LYS A 311 33.23 0.64 -10.33
N GLY A 312 32.82 1.89 -10.11
CA GLY A 312 31.52 2.18 -9.51
C GLY A 312 31.54 2.09 -7.99
N LYS A 313 30.36 2.23 -7.39
CA LYS A 313 30.13 2.15 -5.93
C LYS A 313 30.55 0.77 -5.38
N GLU A 314 31.23 0.77 -4.24
CA GLU A 314 31.75 -0.45 -3.59
C GLU A 314 30.88 -0.87 -2.40
N GLU A 315 30.21 0.07 -1.76
CA GLU A 315 29.35 -0.19 -0.61
C GLU A 315 28.06 -0.89 -1.02
N ILE A 316 27.58 -1.77 -0.15
CA ILE A 316 26.23 -2.35 -0.25
C ILE A 316 25.20 -1.22 -0.15
N ARG A 317 24.06 -1.40 -0.82
CA ARG A 317 22.93 -0.48 -0.69
C ARG A 317 22.43 -0.44 0.76
N LYS A 318 22.15 0.76 1.26
CA LYS A 318 21.47 0.95 2.55
C LYS A 318 19.99 0.62 2.38
N GLU A 319 19.46 -0.37 3.08
CA GLU A 319 18.06 -0.79 2.93
C GLU A 319 17.14 -0.02 3.89
N MET A 320 16.58 1.10 3.42
CA MET A 320 15.74 2.01 4.22
C MET A 320 14.53 1.33 4.83
N SER A 321 13.90 0.41 4.11
CA SER A 321 12.70 -0.28 4.58
C SER A 321 12.99 -1.18 5.79
N LEU A 322 14.13 -1.88 5.81
CA LEU A 322 14.57 -2.64 6.99
C LEU A 322 14.88 -1.71 8.17
N ILE A 323 15.47 -0.54 7.92
CA ILE A 323 15.70 0.47 8.97
C ILE A 323 14.36 0.98 9.52
N GLY A 324 13.37 1.21 8.66
CA GLY A 324 12.00 1.56 9.06
C GLY A 324 11.37 0.49 9.95
N ILE A 325 11.50 -0.79 9.57
CA ILE A 325 11.03 -1.93 10.37
C ILE A 325 11.75 -1.99 11.72
N ALA A 326 13.05 -1.69 11.76
CA ALA A 326 13.84 -1.70 13.00
C ALA A 326 13.35 -0.68 14.03
N HIS A 327 12.62 0.37 13.63
CA HIS A 327 11.94 1.28 14.55
C HIS A 327 10.72 0.66 15.26
N ARG A 328 10.14 -0.43 14.73
CA ARG A 328 8.98 -1.20 15.25
C ARG A 328 7.67 -0.43 15.35
N THR A 329 7.71 0.90 15.27
CA THR A 329 6.54 1.77 15.40
C THR A 329 6.02 2.28 14.07
N THR A 330 6.75 2.07 12.98
CA THR A 330 6.50 2.70 11.68
C THR A 330 5.87 1.71 10.72
N PHE A 331 4.77 2.10 10.09
CA PHE A 331 4.28 1.39 8.90
C PHE A 331 5.27 1.61 7.76
N VAL A 332 5.68 0.55 7.06
CA VAL A 332 6.64 0.64 5.95
C VAL A 332 6.04 0.04 4.69
N LEU A 333 6.15 0.76 3.58
CA LEU A 333 5.86 0.26 2.23
C LEU A 333 7.10 0.44 1.37
N GLN A 334 7.63 -0.64 0.81
CA GLN A 334 8.57 -0.61 -0.31
C GLN A 334 7.83 -1.00 -1.58
N SER A 335 7.72 -0.11 -2.55
CA SER A 335 6.96 -0.40 -3.78
C SER A 335 7.57 0.22 -5.03
N ALA A 336 7.02 -0.13 -6.19
CA ALA A 336 7.38 0.40 -7.50
C ALA A 336 6.11 0.74 -8.30
N VAL A 337 6.21 1.65 -9.27
CA VAL A 337 5.06 2.18 -10.01
C VAL A 337 4.46 1.19 -11.02
N ASN A 338 5.17 0.13 -11.41
CA ASN A 338 4.59 -0.92 -12.26
C ASN A 338 3.58 -1.78 -11.51
N ASN A 339 3.72 -1.93 -10.18
CA ASN A 339 2.77 -2.68 -9.36
C ASN A 339 1.78 -1.71 -8.72
N ILE A 340 0.90 -1.13 -9.56
CA ILE A 340 -0.04 -0.07 -9.18
C ILE A 340 -0.95 -0.53 -8.03
N THR A 341 -1.42 -1.76 -8.11
CA THR A 341 -2.26 -2.37 -7.09
C THR A 341 -1.54 -2.42 -5.73
N HIS A 342 -0.32 -2.99 -5.64
CA HIS A 342 0.44 -3.03 -4.39
C HIS A 342 0.75 -1.61 -3.87
N LEU A 343 1.07 -0.68 -4.77
CA LEU A 343 1.38 0.71 -4.45
C LEU A 343 0.19 1.45 -3.82
N ILE A 344 -0.97 1.44 -4.48
CA ILE A 344 -2.17 2.18 -4.02
C ILE A 344 -2.71 1.56 -2.73
N GLU A 345 -2.76 0.23 -2.62
CA GLU A 345 -3.18 -0.42 -1.37
C GLU A 345 -2.27 -0.07 -0.20
N GLY A 346 -0.95 -0.09 -0.43
CA GLY A 346 0.03 0.29 0.57
C GLY A 346 -0.09 1.77 0.97
N TYR A 347 -0.37 2.66 0.00
CA TYR A 347 -0.68 4.06 0.30
C TYR A 347 -1.92 4.19 1.19
N ILE A 348 -3.02 3.51 0.86
CA ILE A 348 -4.25 3.53 1.66
C ILE A 348 -3.98 3.09 3.10
N ASP A 349 -3.27 1.98 3.29
CA ASP A 349 -2.93 1.47 4.63
C ASP A 349 -2.06 2.45 5.42
N GLY A 350 -0.98 2.93 4.81
CA GLY A 350 -0.07 3.86 5.48
C GLY A 350 -0.72 5.20 5.78
N LEU A 351 -1.62 5.69 4.93
CA LEU A 351 -2.41 6.91 5.16
C LEU A 351 -3.38 6.74 6.32
N ASN A 352 -4.06 5.59 6.40
CA ASN A 352 -5.01 5.28 7.47
C ASN A 352 -4.33 4.90 8.80
N SER A 353 -3.06 4.51 8.79
CA SER A 353 -2.32 4.19 10.01
C SER A 353 -2.24 5.37 11.00
N ARG A 354 -2.40 5.09 12.30
CA ARG A 354 -2.18 6.07 13.39
C ARG A 354 -0.72 6.18 13.82
N ARG A 355 0.17 5.54 13.05
CA ARG A 355 1.62 5.52 13.25
C ARG A 355 2.34 6.35 12.19
N PRO A 356 3.64 6.67 12.39
CA PRO A 356 4.48 7.11 11.31
C PRO A 356 4.38 6.13 10.14
N ALA A 357 4.34 6.63 8.91
CA ALA A 357 4.35 5.80 7.72
C ALA A 357 5.51 6.20 6.82
N LEU A 358 6.29 5.22 6.37
CA LEU A 358 7.39 5.37 5.43
C LEU A 358 7.03 4.66 4.13
N PHE A 359 6.86 5.43 3.06
CA PHE A 359 6.68 4.95 1.70
C PHE A 359 8.00 5.12 0.95
N ASN A 360 8.70 4.02 0.70
CA ASN A 360 9.97 3.99 -0.03
C ASN A 360 9.72 3.45 -1.44
N ILE A 361 9.67 4.35 -2.41
CA ILE A 361 9.17 4.04 -3.76
C ILE A 361 10.33 4.10 -4.75
N TYR A 362 10.56 3.03 -5.50
CA TYR A 362 11.51 3.02 -6.60
C TYR A 362 11.06 4.00 -7.68
N ALA A 363 11.94 4.94 -8.02
CA ALA A 363 11.66 5.99 -8.98
C ALA A 363 12.70 5.98 -10.11
N VAL A 364 12.26 5.57 -11.30
CA VAL A 364 13.13 5.59 -12.50
C VAL A 364 13.52 7.04 -12.83
N CYS A 365 14.82 7.28 -12.98
CA CYS A 365 15.41 8.55 -13.37
C CYS A 365 16.04 8.41 -14.75
N GLN A 366 15.36 8.93 -15.77
CA GLN A 366 15.75 8.80 -17.18
C GLN A 366 17.21 9.19 -17.43
N PRO A 367 17.67 10.43 -17.09
CA PRO A 367 19.03 10.84 -17.39
C PRO A 367 20.08 10.04 -16.61
N GLU A 368 19.84 9.78 -15.32
CA GLU A 368 20.87 9.20 -14.45
C GLU A 368 20.90 7.67 -14.46
N HIS A 369 19.78 7.02 -14.77
CA HIS A 369 19.76 5.59 -15.08
C HIS A 369 20.20 5.34 -16.53
N GLY A 370 20.16 6.37 -17.39
CA GLY A 370 20.54 6.28 -18.79
C GLY A 370 19.55 5.43 -19.60
N VAL A 371 18.26 5.64 -19.35
CA VAL A 371 17.13 4.93 -19.97
C VAL A 371 16.26 5.90 -20.77
N ALA A 372 15.41 5.37 -21.66
CA ALA A 372 14.52 6.17 -22.49
C ALA A 372 13.38 6.82 -21.68
N ASP A 373 12.81 7.90 -22.23
CA ASP A 373 11.74 8.68 -21.58
C ASP A 373 10.46 7.88 -21.32
N ASP A 374 10.20 6.82 -22.08
CA ASP A 374 9.04 5.92 -21.94
C ASP A 374 9.34 4.67 -21.09
N ALA A 375 10.54 4.56 -20.51
CA ALA A 375 11.02 3.31 -19.91
C ALA A 375 10.54 3.06 -18.47
N THR A 376 9.83 3.99 -17.84
CA THR A 376 9.54 3.96 -16.39
C THR A 376 8.80 2.72 -15.93
N ASP A 377 7.74 2.34 -16.63
CA ASP A 377 6.97 1.13 -16.29
C ASP A 377 7.83 -0.13 -16.44
N ARG A 378 8.43 -0.31 -17.62
CA ARG A 378 9.30 -1.46 -17.92
C ARG A 378 10.46 -1.59 -16.94
N GLN A 379 11.15 -0.50 -16.62
CA GLN A 379 12.30 -0.54 -15.71
C GLN A 379 11.88 -0.78 -14.26
N SER A 380 10.71 -0.27 -13.84
CA SER A 380 10.16 -0.59 -12.53
C SER A 380 9.84 -2.08 -12.41
N ARG A 381 9.24 -2.68 -13.46
CA ARG A 381 9.00 -4.13 -13.54
C ARG A 381 10.30 -4.92 -13.45
N MET A 382 11.29 -4.58 -14.27
CA MET A 382 12.59 -5.27 -14.26
C MET A 382 13.32 -5.12 -12.91
N ALA A 383 13.18 -4.00 -12.21
CA ALA A 383 13.76 -3.82 -10.88
C ALA A 383 13.11 -4.74 -9.83
N VAL A 384 11.80 -4.96 -9.89
CA VAL A 384 11.08 -5.90 -9.01
C VAL A 384 11.45 -7.35 -9.35
N ASP A 385 11.35 -7.72 -10.63
CA ASP A 385 11.58 -9.08 -11.12
C ASP A 385 13.02 -9.55 -10.82
N SER A 386 13.99 -8.66 -11.01
CA SER A 386 15.41 -8.95 -10.77
C SER A 386 15.84 -8.93 -9.30
N ARG A 387 14.90 -8.68 -8.38
CA ARG A 387 15.17 -8.45 -6.94
C ARG A 387 16.10 -7.26 -6.69
N ALA A 388 16.27 -6.36 -7.66
CA ALA A 388 16.95 -5.08 -7.43
C ALA A 388 16.16 -4.23 -6.41
N TYR A 389 14.84 -4.28 -6.47
CA TYR A 389 13.93 -3.58 -5.57
C TYR A 389 12.71 -4.45 -5.22
N PRO A 390 12.86 -5.48 -4.38
CA PRO A 390 11.74 -6.35 -3.99
C PRO A 390 10.67 -5.56 -3.25
N LEU A 391 9.41 -5.94 -3.43
CA LEU A 391 8.28 -5.28 -2.78
C LEU A 391 8.14 -5.79 -1.34
N LEU A 392 7.74 -4.93 -0.41
CA LEU A 392 7.35 -5.35 0.92
C LEU A 392 6.40 -4.34 1.57
N ARG A 393 5.56 -4.85 2.46
CA ARG A 393 4.78 -4.05 3.39
C ARG A 393 5.08 -4.53 4.82
N PHE A 394 5.14 -3.61 5.75
CA PHE A 394 5.21 -3.90 7.17
C PHE A 394 4.17 -3.06 7.90
N ASP A 395 3.22 -3.73 8.54
CA ASP A 395 2.23 -3.11 9.40
C ASP A 395 2.46 -3.56 10.86
N PRO A 396 2.99 -2.69 11.73
CA PRO A 396 3.24 -3.04 13.13
C PRO A 396 1.96 -3.32 13.93
N ASP A 397 0.77 -3.04 13.39
CA ASP A 397 -0.51 -3.36 14.04
C ASP A 397 -1.11 -4.71 13.56
N ALA A 398 -0.47 -5.41 12.61
CA ALA A 398 -0.98 -6.67 12.07
C ALA A 398 -0.72 -7.90 12.96
N GLY A 399 0.24 -7.83 13.89
CA GLY A 399 0.64 -8.93 14.77
C GLY A 399 1.63 -8.53 15.86
N GLU A 400 2.17 -9.51 16.58
CA GLU A 400 3.15 -9.28 17.65
C GLU A 400 4.60 -9.44 17.12
N THR A 401 4.81 -10.42 16.24
CA THR A 401 6.13 -10.74 15.68
C THR A 401 6.37 -10.01 14.35
N ILE A 402 7.64 -9.83 13.97
CA ILE A 402 7.96 -9.24 12.66
C ILE A 402 7.40 -10.09 11.52
N GLU A 403 7.43 -11.42 11.67
CA GLU A 403 6.89 -12.38 10.70
C GLU A 403 5.39 -12.17 10.45
N GLU A 404 4.60 -11.91 11.50
CA GLU A 404 3.16 -11.63 11.36
C GLU A 404 2.88 -10.23 10.77
N CYS A 405 3.80 -9.29 10.96
CA CYS A 405 3.66 -7.90 10.55
C CYS A 405 4.20 -7.60 9.16
N ILE A 406 5.06 -8.45 8.61
CA ILE A 406 5.67 -8.27 7.28
C ILE A 406 4.92 -9.08 6.22
N ASP A 407 4.80 -8.47 5.04
CA ASP A 407 4.12 -9.04 3.89
C ASP A 407 4.99 -8.80 2.65
N LEU A 408 5.26 -9.88 1.90
CA LEU A 408 6.03 -9.87 0.66
C LEU A 408 5.14 -10.07 -0.58
N GLU A 409 3.82 -9.98 -0.44
CA GLU A 409 2.84 -10.03 -1.53
C GLU A 409 3.18 -8.99 -2.64
N GLY A 410 2.94 -9.36 -3.89
CA GLY A 410 3.24 -8.53 -5.07
C GLY A 410 4.57 -8.85 -5.76
N ASN A 411 5.47 -9.59 -5.10
CA ASN A 411 6.67 -10.11 -5.75
C ASN A 411 6.36 -11.35 -6.61
N PRO A 412 6.91 -11.48 -7.83
CA PRO A 412 6.72 -12.68 -8.64
C PRO A 412 7.48 -13.88 -8.06
N VAL A 413 7.02 -15.09 -8.37
CA VAL A 413 7.70 -16.39 -8.11
C VAL A 413 8.39 -16.50 -6.73
N MET A 414 7.61 -16.46 -5.66
CA MET A 414 8.11 -16.43 -4.26
C MET A 414 8.99 -17.64 -3.87
N ASP A 415 8.78 -18.77 -4.54
CA ASP A 415 9.50 -20.03 -4.35
C ASP A 415 10.89 -20.04 -5.02
N GLN A 416 11.15 -19.11 -5.94
CA GLN A 416 12.38 -19.01 -6.71
C GLN A 416 13.13 -17.70 -6.45
N ASP A 417 14.40 -17.67 -6.86
CA ASP A 417 15.21 -16.45 -6.74
C ASP A 417 14.82 -15.40 -7.78
N TRP A 418 14.53 -15.84 -9.01
CA TRP A 418 14.18 -14.95 -10.12
C TRP A 418 13.07 -15.56 -10.99
N PRO A 419 12.16 -14.73 -11.55
CA PRO A 419 11.31 -15.15 -12.65
C PRO A 419 12.14 -15.34 -13.94
N SER A 420 11.57 -16.04 -14.92
CA SER A 420 12.16 -16.15 -16.27
C SER A 420 11.47 -15.25 -17.28
N TYR A 421 12.18 -14.94 -18.36
CA TYR A 421 11.64 -14.26 -19.53
C TYR A 421 12.17 -14.91 -20.82
N THR A 422 11.41 -14.80 -21.89
CA THR A 422 11.76 -15.36 -23.19
C THR A 422 12.58 -14.37 -24.03
N LEU A 423 13.72 -14.82 -24.54
CA LEU A 423 14.43 -14.19 -25.64
C LEU A 423 14.04 -14.85 -26.96
N GLU A 424 13.54 -14.05 -27.90
CA GLU A 424 13.30 -14.47 -29.28
C GLU A 424 14.53 -14.14 -30.14
N TYR A 425 15.00 -15.10 -30.93
CA TYR A 425 16.20 -14.95 -31.74
C TYR A 425 16.08 -15.68 -33.09
N GLU A 426 16.96 -15.35 -34.03
CA GLU A 426 17.17 -16.05 -35.29
C GLU A 426 18.47 -16.86 -35.20
N ASP A 427 18.40 -18.15 -35.52
CA ASP A 427 19.56 -19.03 -35.54
C ASP A 427 20.45 -18.80 -36.78
N GLU A 428 21.54 -19.55 -36.91
CA GLU A 428 22.47 -19.41 -38.05
C GLU A 428 21.84 -19.74 -39.42
N LYS A 429 20.70 -20.43 -39.44
CA LYS A 429 19.93 -20.79 -40.64
C LYS A 429 18.80 -19.79 -40.93
N GLY A 430 18.57 -18.84 -40.03
CA GLY A 430 17.48 -17.86 -40.10
C GLY A 430 16.15 -18.42 -39.56
N ASP A 431 16.18 -19.54 -38.85
CA ASP A 431 15.00 -20.11 -38.20
C ASP A 431 14.76 -19.41 -36.86
N ALA A 432 13.50 -19.15 -36.53
CA ALA A 432 13.12 -18.52 -35.27
C ALA A 432 13.31 -19.49 -34.08
N GLY A 433 14.02 -19.02 -33.06
CA GLY A 433 14.26 -19.71 -31.80
C GLY A 433 13.75 -18.92 -30.60
N LYS A 434 13.48 -19.64 -29.52
CA LYS A 434 13.09 -19.09 -28.22
C LYS A 434 14.01 -19.64 -27.14
N LEU A 435 14.47 -18.78 -26.24
CA LEU A 435 15.32 -19.15 -25.10
C LEU A 435 14.74 -18.54 -23.82
N GLU A 436 14.34 -19.38 -22.89
CA GLU A 436 13.97 -18.96 -21.54
C GLU A 436 15.22 -18.69 -20.70
N VAL A 437 15.28 -17.53 -20.06
CA VAL A 437 16.40 -17.10 -19.21
C VAL A 437 15.90 -16.42 -17.94
N PRO A 438 16.63 -16.52 -16.81
CA PRO A 438 16.24 -15.85 -15.57
C PRO A 438 16.43 -14.33 -15.69
N MET A 439 15.52 -13.55 -15.11
CA MET A 439 15.67 -12.11 -14.93
C MET A 439 16.52 -11.85 -13.67
N THR A 440 17.84 -11.91 -13.78
CA THR A 440 18.73 -11.61 -12.65
C THR A 440 19.00 -10.11 -12.52
N PHE A 441 19.68 -9.69 -11.45
CA PHE A 441 20.16 -8.32 -11.32
C PHE A 441 21.05 -7.89 -12.49
N ALA A 442 21.86 -8.79 -13.04
CA ALA A 442 22.72 -8.48 -14.18
C ALA A 442 21.92 -8.18 -15.45
N ASP A 443 20.81 -8.89 -15.67
CA ASP A 443 19.90 -8.64 -16.80
C ASP A 443 19.24 -7.27 -16.69
N PHE A 444 18.74 -6.91 -15.50
CA PHE A 444 18.27 -5.56 -15.20
C PHE A 444 19.36 -4.51 -15.45
N ALA A 445 20.54 -4.67 -14.84
CA ALA A 445 21.64 -3.74 -14.92
C ALA A 445 22.15 -3.54 -16.37
N ALA A 446 22.11 -4.57 -17.20
CA ALA A 446 22.52 -4.49 -18.60
C ALA A 446 21.65 -3.53 -19.43
N THR A 447 20.43 -3.22 -18.97
CA THR A 447 19.51 -2.30 -19.64
C THR A 447 19.68 -0.84 -19.23
N GLU A 448 20.53 -0.54 -18.25
CA GLU A 448 20.73 0.81 -17.73
C GLU A 448 22.14 1.35 -18.03
N GLY A 449 22.20 2.62 -18.46
CA GLY A 449 23.43 3.31 -18.81
C GLY A 449 24.45 3.39 -17.66
N ARG A 450 23.97 3.46 -16.41
CA ARG A 450 24.80 3.54 -15.20
C ARG A 450 25.62 2.29 -14.88
N PHE A 451 25.34 1.15 -15.53
CA PHE A 451 26.14 -0.07 -15.41
C PHE A 451 26.87 -0.46 -16.70
N ARG A 452 26.59 0.21 -17.83
CA ARG A 452 27.06 -0.15 -19.18
C ARG A 452 28.56 -0.50 -19.28
N LYS A 453 29.42 0.15 -18.48
CA LYS A 453 30.88 -0.09 -18.51
C LYS A 453 31.29 -1.46 -17.96
N HIS A 454 30.42 -2.15 -17.24
CA HIS A 454 30.63 -3.47 -16.66
C HIS A 454 30.33 -4.64 -17.60
N PHE A 455 29.78 -4.37 -18.79
CA PHE A 455 29.37 -5.40 -19.73
C PHE A 455 30.21 -5.38 -21.01
N ARG A 456 30.55 -6.56 -21.54
CA ARG A 456 31.25 -6.71 -22.82
C ARG A 456 30.65 -7.85 -23.64
N LYS A 457 30.39 -7.62 -24.92
CA LYS A 457 29.96 -8.69 -25.84
C LYS A 457 31.13 -9.66 -26.06
N ALA A 458 30.93 -10.95 -25.79
CA ALA A 458 31.87 -12.00 -26.16
C ALA A 458 31.73 -12.33 -27.66
N PRO A 459 32.82 -12.26 -28.44
CA PRO A 459 32.79 -12.75 -29.81
C PRO A 459 32.42 -14.24 -29.86
N PRO A 460 31.58 -14.70 -30.82
CA PRO A 460 31.15 -16.10 -30.91
C PRO A 460 32.31 -17.12 -30.94
N GLU A 461 33.44 -16.74 -31.54
CA GLU A 461 34.65 -17.58 -31.61
C GLU A 461 35.34 -17.82 -30.26
N THR A 462 35.01 -17.03 -29.23
CA THR A 462 35.55 -17.21 -27.87
C THR A 462 34.62 -18.03 -26.98
N TRP A 463 33.50 -18.54 -27.50
CA TRP A 463 32.55 -19.32 -26.69
C TRP A 463 33.13 -20.70 -26.37
N ASN A 464 33.16 -21.03 -25.10
CA ASN A 464 33.67 -22.29 -24.56
C ASN A 464 32.89 -22.69 -23.30
N ASP A 465 33.26 -23.83 -22.72
CA ASP A 465 32.63 -24.43 -21.54
C ASP A 465 33.01 -23.73 -20.22
N ASP A 466 34.02 -22.85 -20.24
CA ASP A 466 34.44 -22.05 -19.08
C ASP A 466 33.54 -20.81 -18.90
N MET A 467 32.69 -20.49 -19.89
CA MET A 467 31.68 -19.44 -19.79
C MET A 467 30.38 -20.00 -19.20
N LEU A 468 29.91 -19.42 -18.10
CA LEU A 468 28.68 -19.86 -17.43
C LEU A 468 27.63 -18.75 -17.37
N PRO A 469 26.33 -19.08 -17.51
CA PRO A 469 25.25 -18.18 -17.15
C PRO A 469 25.43 -17.64 -15.73
N ILE A 470 25.18 -16.34 -15.51
CA ILE A 470 25.51 -15.70 -14.24
C ILE A 470 24.78 -16.33 -13.05
N ASN A 471 23.54 -16.78 -13.24
CA ASN A 471 22.73 -17.46 -12.22
C ASN A 471 23.37 -18.78 -11.77
N GLU A 472 24.03 -19.51 -12.68
CA GLU A 472 24.76 -20.74 -12.33
C GLU A 472 26.14 -20.42 -11.73
N PHE A 473 26.81 -19.39 -12.25
CA PHE A 473 28.12 -18.96 -11.76
C PHE A 473 28.11 -18.58 -10.28
N ILE A 474 27.05 -17.92 -9.81
CA ILE A 474 26.92 -17.48 -8.42
C ILE A 474 26.52 -18.60 -7.44
N GLU A 475 26.23 -19.80 -7.93
CA GLU A 475 26.08 -21.01 -7.09
C GLU A 475 27.43 -21.69 -6.80
N LEU A 476 28.46 -21.38 -7.58
CA LEU A 476 29.79 -21.96 -7.37
C LEU A 476 30.45 -21.36 -6.13
N ASP A 477 31.18 -22.19 -5.40
CA ASP A 477 32.11 -21.73 -4.37
C ASP A 477 33.22 -20.89 -5.01
N ASN A 478 33.85 -20.01 -4.22
CA ASN A 478 34.86 -19.07 -4.73
C ASN A 478 36.04 -19.75 -5.44
N ASP A 479 36.46 -20.93 -4.97
CA ASP A 479 37.57 -21.68 -5.56
C ASP A 479 37.20 -22.29 -6.93
N ASP A 480 35.93 -22.62 -7.15
CA ASP A 480 35.43 -23.23 -8.39
C ASP A 480 35.17 -22.20 -9.51
N ARG A 481 35.25 -20.90 -9.18
CA ARG A 481 35.09 -19.79 -10.13
C ARG A 481 36.36 -19.46 -10.89
N ASP A 482 37.52 -19.94 -10.45
CA ASP A 482 38.79 -19.61 -11.10
C ASP A 482 38.80 -20.11 -12.55
N GLY A 483 39.26 -19.24 -13.46
CA GLY A 483 39.24 -19.50 -14.91
C GLY A 483 37.86 -19.47 -15.59
N ARG A 484 36.76 -19.25 -14.86
CA ARG A 484 35.41 -19.19 -15.42
C ARG A 484 34.96 -17.75 -15.69
N TYR A 485 34.07 -17.59 -16.66
CA TYR A 485 33.61 -16.28 -17.13
C TYR A 485 32.08 -16.17 -17.07
N PRO A 486 31.52 -15.35 -16.16
CA PRO A 486 30.08 -15.17 -16.04
C PRO A 486 29.52 -14.35 -17.21
N TYR A 487 28.37 -14.76 -17.73
CA TYR A 487 27.66 -14.04 -18.78
C TYR A 487 26.14 -14.06 -18.60
N ILE A 488 25.46 -13.11 -19.23
CA ILE A 488 24.01 -13.16 -19.48
C ILE A 488 23.74 -13.30 -20.97
N TRP A 489 22.60 -13.87 -21.32
CA TRP A 489 22.15 -13.95 -22.71
C TRP A 489 21.56 -12.60 -23.15
N GLY A 490 21.76 -12.27 -24.41
CA GLY A 490 21.06 -11.16 -25.05
C GLY A 490 20.92 -11.41 -26.54
N VAL A 491 20.27 -10.47 -27.21
CA VAL A 491 20.04 -10.52 -28.65
C VAL A 491 20.68 -9.28 -29.30
N ASP A 492 21.45 -9.50 -30.37
CA ASP A 492 22.11 -8.41 -31.09
C ASP A 492 21.16 -7.70 -32.08
N SER A 493 21.62 -6.63 -32.72
CA SER A 493 20.81 -5.84 -33.66
C SER A 493 20.37 -6.59 -34.93
N LYS A 494 20.81 -7.84 -35.11
CA LYS A 494 20.40 -8.74 -36.19
C LYS A 494 19.58 -9.93 -35.67
N ASN A 495 18.98 -9.80 -34.48
CA ASN A 495 18.21 -10.85 -33.82
C ASN A 495 19.00 -12.12 -33.46
N ARG A 496 20.33 -12.09 -33.38
CA ARG A 496 21.12 -13.29 -33.05
C ARG A 496 21.48 -13.33 -31.57
N LEU A 497 21.52 -14.53 -30.99
CA LEU A 497 21.98 -14.72 -29.62
C LEU A 497 23.42 -14.22 -29.44
N MET A 498 23.66 -13.58 -28.28
CA MET A 498 24.98 -13.17 -27.84
C MET A 498 25.18 -13.45 -26.35
N ARG A 499 26.42 -13.77 -25.99
CA ARG A 499 26.87 -13.82 -24.59
C ARG A 499 27.43 -12.45 -24.19
N ILE A 500 26.88 -11.86 -23.14
CA ILE A 500 27.32 -10.57 -22.58
C ILE A 500 28.08 -10.87 -21.28
N ILE A 501 29.40 -10.73 -21.32
CA ILE A 501 30.27 -10.93 -20.16
C ILE A 501 29.99 -9.89 -19.10
N CYS A 502 29.87 -10.38 -17.87
CA CYS A 502 29.67 -9.57 -16.67
C CYS A 502 31.00 -9.37 -15.94
N SER A 503 31.29 -8.14 -15.51
CA SER A 503 32.41 -7.88 -14.61
C SER A 503 32.19 -8.48 -13.22
N GLN A 504 33.26 -8.67 -12.44
CA GLN A 504 33.17 -9.12 -11.05
C GLN A 504 32.24 -8.24 -10.20
N GLU A 505 32.18 -6.94 -10.46
CA GLU A 505 31.35 -6.03 -9.67
C GLU A 505 29.84 -6.26 -9.91
N ILE A 506 29.46 -6.74 -11.11
CA ILE A 506 28.08 -7.15 -11.42
C ILE A 506 27.75 -8.50 -10.78
N VAL A 507 28.72 -9.42 -10.73
CA VAL A 507 28.58 -10.68 -9.98
C VAL A 507 28.28 -10.37 -8.51
N ASN A 508 29.10 -9.53 -7.87
CA ASN A 508 28.91 -9.14 -6.47
C ASN A 508 27.52 -8.51 -6.24
N SER A 509 27.07 -7.66 -7.15
CA SER A 509 25.72 -7.05 -7.05
C SER A 509 24.61 -8.10 -7.17
N THR A 510 24.77 -9.06 -8.08
CA THR A 510 23.78 -10.12 -8.30
C THR A 510 23.68 -11.06 -7.10
N GLU A 511 24.82 -11.45 -6.53
CA GLU A 511 24.88 -12.23 -5.30
C GLU A 511 24.23 -11.50 -4.13
N GLU A 512 24.56 -10.24 -3.97
CA GLU A 512 24.10 -9.45 -2.84
C GLU A 512 22.59 -9.18 -2.93
N ARG A 513 22.02 -8.93 -4.12
CA ARG A 513 20.56 -8.84 -4.30
C ARG A 513 19.84 -10.15 -4.04
N ARG A 514 20.40 -11.29 -4.46
CA ARG A 514 19.86 -12.62 -4.10
C ARG A 514 19.91 -12.85 -2.59
N GLN A 515 21.02 -12.52 -1.94
CA GLN A 515 21.16 -12.62 -0.48
C GLN A 515 20.15 -11.74 0.24
N PHE A 516 19.93 -10.51 -0.21
CA PHE A 516 18.92 -9.62 0.36
C PHE A 516 17.50 -10.21 0.22
N TRP A 517 17.18 -10.79 -0.94
CA TRP A 517 15.92 -11.51 -1.14
C TRP A 517 15.73 -12.66 -0.13
N HIS A 518 16.78 -13.46 0.09
CA HIS A 518 16.75 -14.53 1.10
C HIS A 518 16.60 -13.98 2.52
N GLN A 519 17.24 -12.86 2.86
CA GLN A 519 17.07 -12.19 4.16
C GLN A 519 15.62 -11.74 4.37
N LEU A 520 14.99 -11.14 3.35
CA LEU A 520 13.58 -10.75 3.43
C LEU A 520 12.67 -11.96 3.65
N LYS A 521 12.87 -13.04 2.87
CA LYS A 521 12.14 -14.31 3.08
C LYS A 521 12.35 -14.88 4.47
N GLY A 522 13.58 -14.78 5.01
CA GLY A 522 13.89 -15.25 6.36
C GLY A 522 13.17 -14.44 7.45
N ILE A 523 13.12 -13.11 7.30
CA ILE A 523 12.39 -12.22 8.22
C ILE A 523 10.88 -12.45 8.14
N ALA A 524 10.36 -12.75 6.95
CA ALA A 524 8.95 -13.05 6.70
C ALA A 524 8.53 -14.50 6.99
N GLY A 525 9.43 -15.33 7.53
CA GLY A 525 9.14 -16.74 7.82
C GLY A 525 8.84 -17.58 6.57
N GLU A 526 9.19 -17.10 5.38
CA GLU A 526 8.97 -17.79 4.10
C GLU A 526 10.07 -18.81 3.78
N LEU A 527 11.18 -18.82 4.52
CA LEU A 527 12.22 -19.85 4.40
C LEU A 527 11.81 -21.11 5.15
N GLY A 528 11.77 -22.24 4.44
CA GLY A 528 11.60 -23.56 5.07
C GLY A 528 10.17 -23.86 5.54
N LYS A 529 9.15 -23.18 5.00
CA LYS A 529 7.75 -23.61 5.17
C LYS A 529 7.60 -25.03 4.61
N VAL A 530 7.55 -25.99 5.52
CA VAL A 530 7.18 -27.37 5.20
C VAL A 530 5.70 -27.35 4.88
N ASP A 531 5.34 -27.74 3.65
CA ASP A 531 3.95 -28.01 3.31
C ASP A 531 3.48 -29.21 4.14
N VAL A 532 2.84 -28.89 5.27
CA VAL A 532 2.37 -29.87 6.25
C VAL A 532 1.37 -30.82 5.61
N ASP A 533 0.55 -30.33 4.67
CA ASP A 533 -0.44 -31.16 3.98
C ASP A 533 0.26 -32.13 3.01
N ALA A 534 1.26 -31.67 2.25
CA ALA A 534 2.09 -32.55 1.43
C ALA A 534 2.85 -33.59 2.26
N VAL A 535 3.38 -33.21 3.42
CA VAL A 535 4.05 -34.16 4.34
C VAL A 535 3.06 -35.16 4.92
N VAL A 536 1.85 -34.73 5.29
CA VAL A 536 0.79 -35.60 5.79
C VAL A 536 0.33 -36.58 4.71
N ASP A 537 0.17 -36.12 3.48
CA ASP A 537 -0.25 -36.96 2.36
C ASP A 537 0.85 -37.93 1.95
N GLN A 538 2.12 -37.50 1.98
CA GLN A 538 3.26 -38.39 1.78
C GLN A 538 3.37 -39.43 2.90
N ALA A 539 3.15 -39.04 4.17
CA ALA A 539 3.12 -39.97 5.29
C ALA A 539 1.97 -40.97 5.19
N ARG A 540 0.79 -40.55 4.70
CA ARG A 540 -0.35 -41.44 4.43
C ARG A 540 -0.04 -42.41 3.30
N ALA A 541 0.56 -41.94 2.20
CA ALA A 541 0.98 -42.79 1.08
C ALA A 541 2.02 -43.82 1.53
N ASP A 542 3.00 -43.41 2.32
CA ASP A 542 4.03 -44.30 2.88
C ASP A 542 3.43 -45.34 3.84
N MET A 543 2.46 -44.95 4.66
CA MET A 543 1.75 -45.87 5.56
C MET A 543 0.91 -46.88 4.77
N ALA A 544 0.21 -46.45 3.72
CA ALA A 544 -0.55 -47.32 2.83
C ALA A 544 0.36 -48.31 2.08
N ASN A 545 1.52 -47.86 1.62
CA ASN A 545 2.53 -48.70 0.98
C ASN A 545 3.14 -49.72 1.96
N LYS A 546 3.43 -49.32 3.20
CA LYS A 546 3.89 -50.22 4.28
C LYS A 546 2.84 -51.25 4.67
N LEU A 547 1.57 -50.86 4.76
CA LEU A 547 0.47 -51.80 5.03
C LEU A 547 0.28 -52.79 3.89
N SER A 548 0.32 -52.32 2.64
CA SER A 548 0.19 -53.16 1.45
C SER A 548 1.33 -54.17 1.31
N SER A 549 2.57 -53.74 1.54
CA SER A 549 3.75 -54.64 1.55
C SER A 549 3.74 -55.62 2.73
N SER A 550 3.28 -55.20 3.91
CA SER A 550 3.09 -56.09 5.06
C SER A 550 2.00 -57.13 4.79
N LEU A 551 0.87 -56.73 4.19
CA LEU A 551 -0.19 -57.65 3.76
C LEU A 551 0.29 -58.61 2.66
N LEU A 552 1.02 -58.13 1.65
CA LEU A 552 1.59 -58.99 0.61
C LEU A 552 2.60 -60.00 1.18
N SER A 553 3.44 -59.60 2.14
CA SER A 553 4.40 -60.51 2.79
C SER A 553 3.71 -61.53 3.71
N LEU A 554 2.59 -61.17 4.34
CA LEU A 554 1.74 -62.11 5.11
C LEU A 554 1.02 -63.12 4.19
N VAL A 555 0.55 -62.68 3.02
CA VAL A 555 -0.09 -63.57 2.03
C VAL A 555 0.95 -64.48 1.36
N ALA A 556 2.15 -63.98 1.09
CA ALA A 556 3.24 -64.75 0.49
C ALA A 556 3.87 -65.78 1.44
N SER A 557 3.83 -65.53 2.76
CA SER A 557 4.39 -66.46 3.76
C SER A 557 3.45 -67.60 4.17
N GLY A 558 2.21 -67.63 3.66
CA GLY A 558 1.30 -68.78 3.78
C GLY A 558 0.86 -69.13 5.21
N ASN A 559 1.08 -68.26 6.19
CA ASN A 559 0.81 -68.56 7.60
C ASN A 559 -0.54 -67.97 8.03
N THR A 560 -1.64 -68.66 7.69
CA THR A 560 -3.02 -68.30 8.06
C THR A 560 -3.35 -68.47 9.56
N GLY A 561 -2.35 -68.77 10.41
CA GLY A 561 -2.51 -69.00 11.84
C GLY A 561 -2.27 -67.80 12.77
N ALA A 562 -1.87 -66.64 12.27
CA ALA A 562 -1.58 -65.47 13.11
C ALA A 562 -2.75 -64.47 13.23
N LEU A 563 -4.00 -64.93 13.04
CA LEU A 563 -5.17 -64.05 12.93
C LEU A 563 -5.89 -63.74 14.26
N VAL A 564 -5.34 -64.08 15.43
CA VAL A 564 -6.05 -63.90 16.72
C VAL A 564 -5.15 -63.37 17.86
N GLY A 565 -3.91 -62.96 17.59
CA GLY A 565 -2.93 -62.71 18.66
C GLY A 565 -2.50 -61.28 18.95
N SER A 566 -2.67 -60.32 18.03
CA SER A 566 -1.95 -59.04 18.12
C SER A 566 -2.79 -57.78 17.93
N ILE A 567 -4.11 -57.86 18.12
CA ILE A 567 -5.03 -56.70 18.00
C ILE A 567 -5.75 -56.40 19.33
N SER A 568 -5.31 -57.02 20.44
CA SER A 568 -6.02 -56.94 21.73
C SER A 568 -5.49 -55.90 22.71
N ASP A 569 -4.38 -55.22 22.44
CA ASP A 569 -3.79 -54.28 23.39
C ASP A 569 -3.33 -53.00 22.68
N THR A 570 -4.30 -52.14 22.35
CA THR A 570 -4.20 -50.66 22.37
C THR A 570 -5.53 -50.10 21.93
N ALA A 571 -6.53 -50.15 22.83
CA ALA A 571 -7.75 -49.35 22.69
C ALA A 571 -7.62 -48.09 23.56
N PRO A 572 -7.49 -46.89 22.97
CA PRO A 572 -8.18 -45.72 23.48
C PRO A 572 -9.61 -45.73 22.95
N ALA A 573 -10.51 -45.20 23.78
CA ALA A 573 -11.95 -45.20 23.62
C ALA A 573 -12.46 -44.83 22.21
N ALA A 574 -13.46 -45.57 21.77
CA ALA A 574 -14.29 -45.26 20.62
C ALA A 574 -14.88 -43.85 20.73
N ALA A 575 -14.34 -42.91 19.97
CA ALA A 575 -15.10 -41.79 19.44
C ALA A 575 -15.60 -42.19 18.04
N ALA A 576 -16.87 -41.92 17.77
CA ALA A 576 -17.59 -42.30 16.57
C ALA A 576 -16.80 -42.01 15.28
N ALA A 577 -16.81 -42.98 14.37
CA ALA A 577 -16.25 -42.84 13.03
C ALA A 577 -16.88 -41.66 12.27
N PRO A 578 -16.10 -40.72 11.73
CA PRO A 578 -16.41 -40.16 10.43
C PRO A 578 -15.99 -41.21 9.39
N GLY A 579 -16.91 -41.51 8.46
CA GLY A 579 -16.64 -42.38 7.33
C GLY A 579 -15.46 -41.90 6.50
N ASN A 580 -14.94 -42.81 5.66
CA ASN A 580 -13.98 -42.55 4.59
C ASN A 580 -14.11 -41.14 4.00
N GLY A 581 -13.24 -40.23 4.43
CA GLY A 581 -12.96 -38.99 3.74
C GLY A 581 -11.72 -39.19 2.89
N SER A 582 -11.87 -39.66 1.65
CA SER A 582 -11.15 -38.99 0.55
C SER A 582 -11.28 -37.49 0.80
N GLY A 583 -10.20 -36.70 0.77
CA GLY A 583 -10.25 -35.25 0.95
C GLY A 583 -11.51 -34.69 0.32
N GLY A 584 -12.51 -34.46 1.16
CA GLY A 584 -13.89 -34.37 0.72
C GLY A 584 -14.00 -33.05 0.01
N MET A 585 -14.36 -33.07 -1.27
CA MET A 585 -14.90 -31.89 -1.91
C MET A 585 -15.90 -31.25 -0.95
N PRO A 586 -15.87 -29.93 -0.74
CA PRO A 586 -17.09 -29.24 -0.35
C PRO A 586 -18.18 -29.75 -1.30
N ALA A 587 -19.30 -30.21 -0.76
CA ALA A 587 -20.37 -30.79 -1.59
C ALA A 587 -20.85 -29.82 -2.69
N ASP A 588 -20.50 -28.54 -2.55
CA ASP A 588 -20.81 -27.41 -3.42
C ASP A 588 -19.54 -26.67 -3.92
N TYR A 589 -18.44 -27.38 -4.25
CA TYR A 589 -17.27 -26.72 -4.87
C TYR A 589 -17.53 -26.32 -6.32
N GLU A 590 -17.77 -25.03 -6.53
CA GLU A 590 -17.77 -24.36 -7.82
C GLU A 590 -16.37 -23.78 -8.12
N PRO A 591 -15.70 -24.19 -9.22
CA PRO A 591 -14.40 -23.65 -9.59
C PRO A 591 -14.49 -22.22 -10.12
N VAL A 592 -13.41 -21.46 -9.97
CA VAL A 592 -13.25 -20.15 -10.61
C VAL A 592 -13.40 -20.27 -12.13
N TRP A 593 -14.07 -19.29 -12.75
CA TRP A 593 -14.23 -19.21 -14.20
C TRP A 593 -14.22 -17.75 -14.68
N ILE A 594 -13.96 -17.56 -15.98
CA ILE A 594 -13.90 -16.24 -16.63
C ILE A 594 -14.79 -16.26 -17.88
N GLU A 595 -15.58 -15.22 -18.10
CA GLU A 595 -16.21 -14.92 -19.39
C GLU A 595 -15.16 -14.39 -20.36
N THR A 596 -14.27 -15.27 -20.85
CA THR A 596 -13.08 -14.91 -21.64
C THR A 596 -13.35 -13.92 -22.79
N PRO A 597 -14.48 -13.98 -23.53
CA PRO A 597 -14.80 -12.99 -24.56
C PRO A 597 -14.97 -11.55 -24.07
N GLU A 598 -15.24 -11.34 -22.78
CA GLU A 598 -15.39 -10.02 -22.16
C GLU A 598 -14.09 -9.48 -21.55
N CYS A 599 -13.01 -10.28 -21.59
CA CYS A 599 -11.72 -9.89 -21.05
C CYS A 599 -11.14 -8.66 -21.79
N THR A 600 -10.65 -7.69 -21.01
CA THR A 600 -10.04 -6.45 -21.52
C THR A 600 -8.51 -6.46 -21.49
N THR A 601 -7.89 -7.59 -21.12
CA THR A 601 -6.42 -7.75 -21.05
C THR A 601 -5.75 -6.68 -20.15
N CYS A 602 -6.26 -6.52 -18.93
CA CYS A 602 -5.73 -5.55 -17.96
C CYS A 602 -4.61 -6.09 -17.05
N ASP A 603 -4.19 -7.34 -17.23
CA ASP A 603 -3.10 -8.04 -16.52
C ASP A 603 -3.32 -8.28 -15.00
N GLU A 604 -4.30 -7.64 -14.36
CA GLU A 604 -4.57 -7.76 -12.92
C GLU A 604 -4.70 -9.21 -12.44
N CYS A 605 -5.53 -10.04 -13.10
CA CYS A 605 -5.73 -11.43 -12.66
C CYS A 605 -4.47 -12.29 -12.79
N THR A 606 -3.69 -12.10 -13.86
CA THR A 606 -2.44 -12.83 -14.10
C THR A 606 -1.32 -12.36 -13.17
N ASP A 607 -1.32 -11.10 -12.76
CA ASP A 607 -0.35 -10.56 -11.81
C ASP A 607 -0.67 -10.96 -10.36
N ILE A 608 -1.96 -10.98 -9.99
CA ILE A 608 -2.42 -11.39 -8.66
C ILE A 608 -2.26 -12.88 -8.44
N ALA A 609 -2.65 -13.70 -9.43
CA ALA A 609 -2.66 -15.15 -9.31
C ALA A 609 -2.13 -15.83 -10.59
N PRO A 610 -0.82 -15.70 -10.89
CA PRO A 610 -0.20 -16.26 -12.10
C PRO A 610 -0.27 -17.80 -12.16
N GLY A 611 -0.41 -18.46 -11.01
CA GLY A 611 -0.61 -19.91 -10.94
C GLY A 611 -2.03 -20.36 -11.32
N ILE A 612 -2.99 -19.44 -11.41
CA ILE A 612 -4.41 -19.71 -11.69
C ILE A 612 -4.81 -19.23 -13.08
N PHE A 613 -4.34 -18.04 -13.47
CA PHE A 613 -4.71 -17.38 -14.72
C PHE A 613 -3.51 -17.22 -15.65
N SER A 614 -3.74 -17.39 -16.95
CA SER A 614 -2.78 -17.00 -17.99
C SER A 614 -3.51 -16.41 -19.19
N TYR A 615 -2.75 -15.83 -20.12
CA TYR A 615 -3.29 -15.42 -21.41
C TYR A 615 -3.22 -16.53 -22.44
N ASN A 616 -4.29 -16.68 -23.22
CA ASN A 616 -4.31 -17.51 -24.42
C ASN A 616 -3.63 -16.79 -25.62
N GLU A 617 -3.63 -17.43 -26.79
CA GLU A 617 -3.02 -16.87 -28.01
C GLU A 617 -3.65 -15.55 -28.46
N ASP A 618 -4.93 -15.33 -28.16
CA ASP A 618 -5.68 -14.10 -28.47
C ASP A 618 -5.49 -13.00 -27.40
N LYS A 619 -4.62 -13.22 -26.40
CA LYS A 619 -4.41 -12.35 -25.24
C LYS A 619 -5.66 -12.14 -24.37
N LEU A 620 -6.51 -13.15 -24.28
CA LEU A 620 -7.65 -13.17 -23.37
C LEU A 620 -7.33 -14.08 -22.19
N ALA A 621 -7.71 -13.64 -20.98
CA ALA A 621 -7.43 -14.39 -19.76
C ALA A 621 -8.23 -15.69 -19.71
N GLU A 622 -7.57 -16.77 -19.33
CA GLU A 622 -8.17 -18.10 -19.10
C GLU A 622 -7.68 -18.70 -17.78
N VAL A 623 -8.47 -19.62 -17.23
CA VAL A 623 -8.12 -20.36 -16.02
C VAL A 623 -7.29 -21.58 -16.41
N VAL A 624 -6.01 -21.59 -16.06
CA VAL A 624 -5.11 -22.73 -16.30
C VAL A 624 -5.13 -23.74 -15.17
N ASN A 625 -5.31 -23.29 -13.93
CA ASN A 625 -5.40 -24.17 -12.77
C ASN A 625 -6.28 -23.53 -11.67
N PRO A 626 -7.56 -23.93 -11.53
CA PRO A 626 -8.47 -23.35 -10.54
C PRO A 626 -8.06 -23.65 -9.08
N ARG A 627 -7.04 -24.48 -8.87
CA ARG A 627 -6.46 -24.81 -7.55
C ARG A 627 -5.00 -24.37 -7.43
N GLY A 628 -4.52 -23.54 -8.36
CA GLY A 628 -3.12 -23.10 -8.44
C GLY A 628 -2.74 -22.01 -7.43
N GLY A 629 -3.65 -21.61 -6.55
CA GLY A 629 -3.41 -20.56 -5.54
C GLY A 629 -4.50 -20.52 -4.46
N LYS A 630 -4.43 -19.51 -3.60
CA LYS A 630 -5.36 -19.33 -2.46
C LYS A 630 -6.68 -18.74 -2.93
N PHE A 631 -7.78 -19.06 -2.25
CA PHE A 631 -9.09 -18.46 -2.54
C PHE A 631 -9.09 -16.94 -2.35
N LYS A 632 -8.31 -16.43 -1.39
CA LYS A 632 -8.08 -14.97 -1.23
C LYS A 632 -7.64 -14.31 -2.54
N ASP A 633 -6.72 -14.93 -3.28
CA ASP A 633 -6.14 -14.35 -4.49
C ASP A 633 -7.16 -14.36 -5.64
N ILE A 634 -8.00 -15.41 -5.70
CA ILE A 634 -9.13 -15.50 -6.65
C ILE A 634 -10.16 -14.40 -6.39
N VAL A 635 -10.61 -14.23 -5.14
CA VAL A 635 -11.58 -13.18 -4.78
C VAL A 635 -11.02 -11.81 -5.09
N ARG A 636 -9.75 -11.57 -4.75
CA ARG A 636 -9.04 -10.33 -5.06
C ARG A 636 -8.97 -10.07 -6.57
N ALA A 637 -8.69 -11.10 -7.38
CA ALA A 637 -8.67 -10.97 -8.83
C ALA A 637 -10.06 -10.59 -9.39
N ALA A 638 -11.15 -11.14 -8.85
CA ALA A 638 -12.50 -10.76 -9.25
C ALA A 638 -12.84 -9.31 -8.88
N GLU A 639 -12.48 -8.90 -7.66
CA GLU A 639 -12.70 -7.54 -7.18
C GLU A 639 -11.96 -6.49 -8.01
N LYS A 640 -10.85 -6.87 -8.66
CA LYS A 640 -10.00 -5.99 -9.45
C LYS A 640 -10.21 -6.12 -10.95
N CYS A 641 -11.00 -7.10 -11.40
CA CYS A 641 -11.32 -7.27 -12.80
C CYS A 641 -12.05 -6.04 -13.34
N THR A 642 -11.43 -5.31 -14.26
CA THR A 642 -12.02 -4.10 -14.87
C THR A 642 -13.28 -4.40 -15.69
N ALA A 643 -13.29 -5.54 -16.38
CA ALA A 643 -14.44 -6.03 -17.12
C ALA A 643 -15.54 -6.59 -16.21
N GLY A 644 -15.20 -7.03 -14.99
CA GLY A 644 -16.13 -7.73 -14.10
C GLY A 644 -16.51 -9.13 -14.58
N CYS A 645 -15.70 -9.74 -15.45
CA CYS A 645 -15.95 -11.01 -16.12
C CYS A 645 -15.34 -12.22 -15.40
N LEU A 646 -14.87 -12.06 -14.15
CA LEU A 646 -14.17 -13.09 -13.38
C LEU A 646 -15.02 -13.48 -12.17
N HIS A 647 -15.31 -14.77 -12.07
CA HIS A 647 -16.21 -15.34 -11.08
C HIS A 647 -15.43 -16.27 -10.14
N PRO A 648 -15.28 -15.93 -8.84
CA PRO A 648 -14.44 -16.69 -7.92
C PRO A 648 -14.88 -18.13 -7.66
N GLY A 649 -16.16 -18.44 -7.84
CA GLY A 649 -16.74 -19.69 -7.36
C GLY A 649 -16.61 -19.81 -5.84
N THR A 650 -16.36 -21.01 -5.35
CA THR A 650 -16.26 -21.32 -3.91
C THR A 650 -14.85 -21.77 -3.54
N PRO A 651 -14.43 -21.62 -2.27
CA PRO A 651 -13.09 -22.02 -1.86
C PRO A 651 -12.89 -23.53 -1.95
N TRP A 652 -11.79 -23.93 -2.60
CA TRP A 652 -11.37 -25.33 -2.60
C TRP A 652 -10.75 -25.75 -1.25
N ASN A 653 -10.24 -24.80 -0.46
CA ASN A 653 -9.66 -25.01 0.87
C ASN A 653 -10.37 -24.17 1.94
N MET A 654 -11.24 -24.81 2.73
CA MET A 654 -11.98 -24.16 3.83
C MET A 654 -11.13 -23.80 5.06
N LYS A 655 -9.84 -24.12 5.08
CA LYS A 655 -8.95 -23.82 6.21
C LYS A 655 -8.17 -22.50 6.04
N GLU A 656 -8.38 -21.78 4.94
CA GLU A 656 -7.72 -20.49 4.73
C GLU A 656 -8.13 -19.47 5.81
N LYS A 657 -7.20 -18.57 6.17
CA LYS A 657 -7.48 -17.49 7.13
C LYS A 657 -8.56 -16.57 6.55
N ASP A 658 -9.50 -16.15 7.41
CA ASP A 658 -10.61 -15.23 7.06
C ASP A 658 -11.56 -15.75 5.96
N ILE A 659 -11.67 -17.07 5.77
CA ILE A 659 -12.43 -17.68 4.66
C ILE A 659 -13.91 -17.26 4.61
N ASP A 660 -14.59 -17.14 5.75
CA ASP A 660 -16.00 -16.72 5.80
C ASP A 660 -16.18 -15.29 5.26
N LYS A 661 -15.22 -14.40 5.53
CA LYS A 661 -15.21 -13.04 5.01
C LYS A 661 -14.96 -13.03 3.50
N LEU A 662 -14.07 -13.90 3.02
CA LEU A 662 -13.77 -14.04 1.60
C LEU A 662 -14.97 -14.58 0.82
N ILE A 663 -15.68 -15.59 1.34
CA ILE A 663 -16.91 -16.13 0.74
C ILE A 663 -17.94 -15.01 0.59
N LYS A 664 -18.18 -14.24 1.65
CA LYS A 664 -19.13 -13.12 1.61
C LYS A 664 -18.76 -12.05 0.59
N ARG A 665 -17.47 -11.78 0.39
CA ARG A 665 -17.01 -10.84 -0.64
C ARG A 665 -17.19 -11.41 -2.05
N ALA A 666 -16.94 -12.71 -2.21
CA ALA A 666 -17.10 -13.42 -3.48
C ALA A 666 -18.55 -13.46 -3.97
N GLU A 667 -19.55 -13.43 -3.06
CA GLU A 667 -20.99 -13.47 -3.41
C GLU A 667 -21.42 -12.41 -4.43
N LYS A 668 -20.77 -11.24 -4.46
CA LYS A 668 -21.08 -10.16 -5.41
C LYS A 668 -20.63 -10.48 -6.84
N TYR A 669 -19.74 -11.46 -7.01
CA TYR A 669 -19.07 -11.82 -8.25
C TYR A 669 -19.41 -13.26 -8.70
N GLN A 670 -20.44 -13.88 -8.11
CA GLN A 670 -20.93 -15.19 -8.56
C GLN A 670 -21.76 -15.06 -9.82
#